data_AF-A0A6P6FZU1-F1
#
_entry.id   AF-A0A6P6FZU1-F1
#
_cell.length_a   1.000
_cell.length_b   1.000
_cell.length_c   1.000
_cell.angle_alpha   90.00
_cell.angle_beta   90.00
_cell.angle_gamma   90.00
#
_symmetry.space_group_name_H-M   'P 1'
#
loop_
_entity.id
_entity.type
_entity.pdbx_description
1 polymer ?
#
loop_
_entity_poly.entity_id
_entity_poly.type
_entity_poly.pdbx_seq_one_letter_code
_entity_poly.pdbx_strand_id
1 'polypeptide(L)'
;MMSFTSRVVDMLHCFWHSMQHFHTHSGVHYNELITHWIIEGYFGCFDQIQKAYEQGHEVLMHLINCGMLSKQEDNIVIMNQAISRITHHRHSVFNKTASLGLPIVFDGKDDKWEGLGRITQTSGMRKSLHGHKNWEKVSTLLMDGSFLSREVPETFFQPLRGLQVFAIFNPLFSFLPLPLLSLENLVVLVLRGCDLLEKIDDICELRNLCVLEISSAASLNAIPPDLFENLPNLQVLNLSSSKIESLPRSLFKQPKLRQLILRQCHRLKALPSLKELENLEVIDLCGADSLIKIQDKNFAPLRKLQMLDLSKSKIDRLPFLHNLEKLTGLMLSDCPSLTRLPSLQSLCSLQILDASNARNLVEIHDDPFDNKVDLQIVDLSGTAVRQLPSNISYLSSLYLKDCSSFEILPSTKALKNLKKLDLSGTSELHEIEDKSFEHLRYLQILNFSKAKIKELPSLSNLGNLLEIFLTNCSNLQKLPILNGLKRLKKLYLSGCVELVELPSLNALEKLEDLDLSGCRALEVIQANSFEKMIGLRILNLSETKIKSLPTLCNPSNLSHLILQNCIGLKILSPLEHLTKLEELVLCGACSLEETKAQFLEGMKDLQILDLSGTPLTTLPSLSNLTNLRKLTLRGCSGLKTVPGMEALKNLEHIDLCGTAIERLPSLNIYCRLHQLLLKDCSNLEELQNLNSLTQLEVLDLSGTRIKKFPYEISELTCLERLDLPDLKDVLEIDLGKIKYLPKELNWDQCGLFKDTAKLVKCEKPTIFVRGKEIFQCLEKSPELWNKYFKQFHFVVGHHMKQDEDGDINFSKDRLFFRDVYFHTRYFCIPVEDVQLLEIHGSYILPNGFESVLKHTKYLSLVDNKSISRLSKLGAHNVAEMRGYWIDRCTKMESILDGEEVDIRLGSNLEILWVSNLPSLKNIYSGTEGFKNLKHLYLDCCPVILNVFSSSQFPENLEIVHVKFCDKLDTLFESGTMEGRKLQKLHTLYLFELPELRSIGIQLACQPTIRACPKLVLDQVDSKNHKGFEI
;
A
#
# COMPACT_ATOMS: atom_id res chain seq x y z
N MET A 1 5.79 -7.65 -1.80
CA MET A 1 5.82 -8.86 -0.95
C MET A 1 5.16 -8.70 0.43
N MET A 2 5.11 -7.51 1.05
CA MET A 2 4.49 -7.33 2.39
C MET A 2 2.94 -7.33 2.43
N SER A 3 2.23 -7.09 1.31
CA SER A 3 0.75 -7.11 1.29
C SER A 3 0.14 -8.51 1.10
N PHE A 4 0.91 -9.46 0.57
CA PHE A 4 0.46 -10.86 0.38
C PHE A 4 0.51 -11.66 1.68
N THR A 5 1.39 -11.29 2.62
CA THR A 5 1.56 -12.00 3.88
C THR A 5 0.42 -11.73 4.87
N SER A 6 -0.14 -10.52 4.93
CA SER A 6 -1.26 -10.23 5.87
C SER A 6 -2.53 -10.98 5.46
N ARG A 7 -2.88 -10.99 4.17
CA ARG A 7 -4.09 -11.67 3.68
C ARG A 7 -4.10 -13.17 3.95
N VAL A 8 -2.94 -13.82 3.83
CA VAL A 8 -2.81 -15.26 4.14
C VAL A 8 -2.95 -15.51 5.65
N VAL A 9 -2.43 -14.61 6.49
CA VAL A 9 -2.55 -14.69 7.94
C VAL A 9 -4.01 -14.52 8.37
N ASP A 10 -4.71 -13.48 7.88
CA ASP A 10 -6.12 -13.21 8.20
C ASP A 10 -7.02 -14.37 7.76
N MET A 11 -6.76 -14.95 6.59
CA MET A 11 -7.47 -16.12 6.08
C MET A 11 -7.26 -17.36 6.97
N LEU A 12 -6.03 -17.62 7.40
CA LEU A 12 -5.73 -18.72 8.33
C LEU A 12 -6.43 -18.49 9.68
N HIS A 13 -6.42 -17.25 10.20
CA HIS A 13 -7.11 -16.91 11.45
C HIS A 13 -8.61 -17.17 11.36
N CYS A 14 -9.25 -16.70 10.29
CA CYS A 14 -10.67 -16.93 10.02
C CYS A 14 -10.99 -18.44 9.91
N PHE A 15 -10.15 -19.22 9.21
CA PHE A 15 -10.30 -20.67 9.10
C PHE A 15 -10.27 -21.37 10.47
N TRP A 16 -9.27 -21.07 11.29
CA TRP A 16 -9.11 -21.72 12.60
C TRP A 16 -10.24 -21.34 13.58
N HIS A 17 -10.67 -20.08 13.58
CA HIS A 17 -11.83 -19.64 14.36
C HIS A 17 -13.10 -20.40 13.95
N SER A 18 -13.32 -20.52 12.64
CA SER A 18 -14.47 -21.25 12.08
C SER A 18 -14.48 -22.69 12.58
N MET A 19 -13.31 -23.35 12.64
CA MET A 19 -13.20 -24.71 13.10
C MET A 19 -13.74 -24.88 14.53
N GLN A 20 -13.39 -23.99 15.48
CA GLN A 20 -13.91 -24.04 16.85
C GLN A 20 -15.43 -23.86 16.89
N HIS A 21 -15.96 -22.94 16.08
CA HIS A 21 -17.39 -22.64 16.03
C HIS A 21 -18.23 -23.79 15.45
N PHE A 22 -17.69 -24.54 14.48
CA PHE A 22 -18.33 -25.74 13.91
C PHE A 22 -18.21 -27.01 14.77
N HIS A 23 -17.43 -27.01 15.86
CA HIS A 23 -17.46 -28.14 16.82
C HIS A 23 -18.77 -28.17 17.63
N THR A 24 -19.42 -27.02 17.79
CA THR A 24 -20.66 -26.86 18.57
C THR A 24 -21.92 -26.75 17.71
N HIS A 25 -21.78 -26.43 16.41
CA HIS A 25 -22.91 -26.21 15.48
C HIS A 25 -22.77 -27.02 14.18
N SER A 26 -23.87 -27.60 13.68
CA SER A 26 -23.88 -28.40 12.44
C SER A 26 -23.74 -27.58 11.15
N GLY A 27 -23.95 -26.26 11.22
CA GLY A 27 -23.85 -25.31 10.11
C GLY A 27 -24.20 -23.89 10.59
N VAL A 28 -23.64 -22.87 9.93
CA VAL A 28 -23.80 -21.46 10.31
C VAL A 28 -24.07 -20.62 9.07
N HIS A 29 -24.96 -19.64 9.17
CA HIS A 29 -25.23 -18.72 8.05
C HIS A 29 -23.97 -17.87 7.75
N TYR A 30 -23.60 -17.68 6.48
CA TYR A 30 -22.32 -17.02 6.18
C TYR A 30 -22.20 -15.60 6.74
N ASN A 31 -23.31 -14.83 6.78
CA ASN A 31 -23.31 -13.51 7.40
C ASN A 31 -22.90 -13.56 8.87
N GLU A 32 -23.39 -14.55 9.62
CA GLU A 32 -23.05 -14.74 11.03
C GLU A 32 -21.57 -15.10 11.20
N LEU A 33 -21.04 -15.96 10.35
CA LEU A 33 -19.61 -16.30 10.35
C LEU A 33 -18.73 -15.08 10.06
N ILE A 34 -19.09 -14.27 9.06
CA ILE A 34 -18.38 -13.01 8.75
C ILE A 34 -18.51 -12.02 9.91
N THR A 35 -19.70 -11.89 10.52
CA THR A 35 -19.90 -11.05 11.71
C THR A 35 -19.00 -11.49 12.86
N HIS A 36 -18.89 -12.79 13.12
CA HIS A 36 -17.96 -13.33 14.10
C HIS A 36 -16.53 -12.90 13.79
N TRP A 37 -16.07 -13.05 12.55
CA TRP A 37 -14.71 -12.62 12.18
C TRP A 37 -14.48 -11.11 12.36
N ILE A 38 -15.48 -10.29 12.04
CA ILE A 38 -15.44 -8.84 12.25
C ILE A 38 -15.34 -8.55 13.75
N ILE A 39 -16.23 -9.11 14.57
CA ILE A 39 -16.27 -8.85 16.02
C ILE A 39 -15.05 -9.44 16.73
N GLU A 40 -14.46 -10.52 16.25
CA GLU A 40 -13.21 -11.08 16.76
C GLU A 40 -11.98 -10.25 16.35
N GLY A 41 -12.14 -9.32 15.40
CA GLY A 41 -11.10 -8.36 15.01
C GLY A 41 -10.14 -8.86 13.93
N TYR A 42 -10.47 -9.92 13.18
CA TYR A 42 -9.58 -10.48 12.15
C TYR A 42 -9.38 -9.57 10.93
N PHE A 43 -10.18 -8.53 10.75
CA PHE A 43 -10.05 -7.57 9.64
C PHE A 43 -9.43 -6.22 10.06
N GLY A 44 -8.94 -6.10 11.30
CA GLY A 44 -8.30 -4.88 11.79
C GLY A 44 -9.23 -3.66 11.81
N CYS A 45 -8.64 -2.46 11.69
CA CYS A 45 -9.38 -1.19 11.60
C CYS A 45 -9.86 -0.95 10.16
N PHE A 46 -11.11 -0.52 10.00
CA PHE A 46 -11.71 -0.17 8.72
C PHE A 46 -12.57 1.09 8.87
N ASP A 47 -12.60 1.94 7.83
CA ASP A 47 -13.38 3.19 7.87
C ASP A 47 -14.89 2.94 7.76
N GLN A 48 -15.29 1.82 7.14
CA GLN A 48 -16.68 1.48 6.85
C GLN A 48 -16.91 -0.01 7.05
N ILE A 49 -17.98 -0.37 7.75
CA ILE A 49 -18.38 -1.77 8.04
C ILE A 49 -18.51 -2.58 6.74
N GLN A 50 -19.03 -1.96 5.67
CA GLN A 50 -19.21 -2.60 4.37
C GLN A 50 -17.90 -3.18 3.81
N LYS A 51 -16.77 -2.47 3.96
CA LYS A 51 -15.46 -2.97 3.53
C LYS A 51 -15.03 -4.22 4.30
N ALA A 52 -15.35 -4.30 5.59
CA ALA A 52 -15.03 -5.46 6.41
C ALA A 52 -15.85 -6.69 5.99
N TYR A 53 -17.12 -6.50 5.61
CA TYR A 53 -17.94 -7.58 5.05
C TYR A 53 -17.48 -8.03 3.67
N GLU A 54 -17.04 -7.10 2.82
CA GLU A 54 -16.45 -7.43 1.52
C GLU A 54 -15.19 -8.28 1.70
N GLN A 55 -14.29 -7.86 2.58
CA GLN A 55 -13.08 -8.64 2.92
C GLN A 55 -13.43 -10.01 3.52
N GLY A 56 -14.40 -10.07 4.45
CA GLY A 56 -14.86 -11.33 5.01
C GLY A 56 -15.49 -12.25 3.96
N HIS A 57 -16.24 -11.69 3.01
CA HIS A 57 -16.81 -12.46 1.92
C HIS A 57 -15.72 -13.02 0.99
N GLU A 58 -14.69 -12.24 0.67
CA GLU A 58 -13.53 -12.72 -0.10
C GLU A 58 -12.83 -13.89 0.61
N VAL A 59 -12.58 -13.76 1.91
CA VAL A 59 -11.97 -14.83 2.72
C VAL A 59 -12.85 -16.08 2.72
N LEU A 60 -14.15 -15.93 2.94
CA LEU A 60 -15.11 -17.03 2.89
C LEU A 60 -15.07 -17.77 1.55
N MET A 61 -15.13 -17.03 0.44
CA MET A 61 -15.12 -17.61 -0.90
C MET A 61 -13.80 -18.32 -1.17
N HIS A 62 -12.69 -17.80 -0.67
CA HIS A 62 -11.40 -18.49 -0.75
C HIS A 62 -11.40 -19.81 0.02
N LEU A 63 -11.90 -19.83 1.27
CA LEU A 63 -12.01 -21.06 2.05
C LEU A 63 -12.92 -22.10 1.37
N ILE A 64 -14.00 -21.66 0.71
CA ILE A 64 -14.86 -22.52 -0.10
C ILE A 64 -14.10 -23.06 -1.33
N ASN A 65 -13.39 -22.21 -2.06
CA ASN A 65 -12.62 -22.60 -3.25
C ASN A 65 -11.47 -23.57 -2.91
N CYS A 66 -10.89 -23.46 -1.72
CA CYS A 66 -9.91 -24.40 -1.19
C CYS A 66 -10.52 -25.72 -0.70
N GLY A 67 -11.85 -25.88 -0.75
CA GLY A 67 -12.56 -27.06 -0.25
C GLY A 67 -12.57 -27.18 1.28
N MET A 68 -12.20 -26.12 1.99
CA MET A 68 -12.16 -26.07 3.46
C MET A 68 -13.57 -25.94 4.06
N LEU A 69 -14.41 -25.14 3.41
CA LEU A 69 -15.81 -24.96 3.72
C LEU A 69 -16.67 -25.37 2.52
N SER A 70 -17.93 -25.71 2.74
CA SER A 70 -18.90 -25.95 1.67
C SER A 70 -20.22 -25.25 1.95
N LYS A 71 -20.80 -24.67 0.89
CA LYS A 71 -22.11 -23.99 0.94
C LYS A 71 -23.25 -25.00 0.79
N GLN A 72 -24.27 -24.89 1.64
CA GLN A 72 -25.54 -25.60 1.55
C GLN A 72 -26.67 -24.65 1.10
N GLU A 73 -27.90 -25.17 1.03
CA GLU A 73 -29.10 -24.37 0.80
C GLU A 73 -29.26 -23.26 1.87
N ASP A 74 -30.00 -22.20 1.52
CA ASP A 74 -30.30 -21.08 2.41
C ASP A 74 -29.07 -20.35 3.01
N ASN A 75 -27.97 -20.31 2.25
CA ASN A 75 -26.77 -19.55 2.61
C ASN A 75 -26.06 -20.05 3.89
N ILE A 76 -26.31 -21.30 4.26
CA ILE A 76 -25.62 -22.00 5.34
C ILE A 76 -24.27 -22.53 4.84
N VAL A 77 -23.25 -22.43 5.67
CA VAL A 77 -21.91 -22.94 5.40
C VAL A 77 -21.58 -24.01 6.44
N ILE A 78 -20.96 -25.11 5.99
CA ILE A 78 -20.49 -26.21 6.84
C ILE A 78 -19.01 -26.47 6.60
N MET A 79 -18.34 -27.06 7.60
CA MET A 79 -16.96 -27.50 7.48
C MET A 79 -16.86 -28.91 6.88
N ASN A 80 -15.90 -29.12 5.98
CA ASN A 80 -15.70 -30.42 5.33
C ASN A 80 -15.20 -31.49 6.32
N GLN A 81 -15.86 -32.66 6.37
CA GLN A 81 -15.56 -33.75 7.32
C GLN A 81 -14.17 -34.37 7.16
N ALA A 82 -13.55 -34.29 5.97
CA ALA A 82 -12.17 -34.74 5.78
C ALA A 82 -11.17 -33.81 6.50
N ILE A 83 -11.53 -32.53 6.65
CA ILE A 83 -10.71 -31.46 7.23
C ILE A 83 -10.93 -31.37 8.74
N SER A 84 -12.11 -31.72 9.25
CA SER A 84 -12.36 -31.85 10.70
C SER A 84 -11.53 -32.96 11.37
N ARG A 85 -10.95 -33.88 10.58
CA ARG A 85 -10.02 -34.93 11.04
C ARG A 85 -8.55 -34.52 10.99
N ILE A 86 -8.21 -33.31 10.53
CA ILE A 86 -6.84 -32.79 10.65
C ILE A 86 -6.53 -32.68 12.13
N THR A 87 -5.72 -33.63 12.63
CA THR A 87 -5.34 -33.73 14.04
C THR A 87 -4.81 -32.39 14.53
N HIS A 88 -5.57 -31.84 15.47
CA HIS A 88 -5.53 -30.57 16.19
C HIS A 88 -4.16 -30.13 16.76
N HIS A 89 -3.12 -30.97 16.68
CA HIS A 89 -1.83 -30.72 17.32
C HIS A 89 -0.93 -29.72 16.59
N ARG A 90 -1.29 -29.26 15.39
CA ARG A 90 -0.36 -28.49 14.56
C ARG A 90 -0.63 -27.00 14.45
N HIS A 91 -1.80 -26.49 14.83
CA HIS A 91 -2.03 -25.05 14.64
C HIS A 91 -2.99 -24.29 15.58
N SER A 92 -3.77 -24.95 16.45
CA SER A 92 -4.72 -24.24 17.33
C SER A 92 -4.05 -23.34 18.40
N VAL A 93 -2.73 -23.44 18.57
CA VAL A 93 -1.97 -22.63 19.52
C VAL A 93 -1.37 -21.38 18.86
N PHE A 94 -1.18 -21.35 17.53
CA PHE A 94 -0.68 -20.13 16.86
C PHE A 94 -1.67 -18.97 16.93
N ASN A 95 -2.98 -19.27 17.06
CA ASN A 95 -4.04 -18.27 16.94
C ASN A 95 -4.93 -18.17 18.17
N LYS A 96 -4.41 -18.44 19.37
CA LYS A 96 -4.91 -17.68 20.52
C LYS A 96 -4.35 -16.26 20.49
N THR A 97 -4.38 -15.61 19.32
CA THR A 97 -4.38 -14.16 19.32
C THR A 97 -5.54 -13.75 20.22
N ALA A 98 -5.33 -12.71 21.02
CA ALA A 98 -6.33 -12.17 21.92
C ALA A 98 -7.46 -11.54 21.11
N SER A 99 -8.23 -12.39 20.44
CA SER A 99 -9.55 -12.11 19.94
C SER A 99 -10.51 -12.23 21.13
N LEU A 100 -11.74 -11.77 20.99
CA LEU A 100 -12.70 -11.77 22.10
C LEU A 100 -13.05 -13.18 22.57
N GLY A 101 -12.81 -14.19 21.74
CA GLY A 101 -13.03 -15.60 22.09
C GLY A 101 -14.49 -15.87 22.42
N LEU A 102 -15.41 -15.28 21.65
CA LEU A 102 -16.85 -15.43 21.85
C LEU A 102 -17.29 -16.91 21.89
N PRO A 103 -16.76 -17.82 21.04
CA PRO A 103 -17.10 -19.24 21.14
C PRO A 103 -16.74 -19.83 22.50
N ILE A 104 -15.66 -19.37 23.10
CA ILE A 104 -15.19 -19.84 24.41
C ILE A 104 -16.06 -19.26 25.53
N VAL A 105 -16.44 -17.99 25.44
CA VAL A 105 -17.31 -17.29 26.42
C VAL A 105 -18.71 -17.92 26.47
N PHE A 106 -19.23 -18.35 25.32
CA PHE A 106 -20.59 -18.87 25.17
C PHE A 106 -20.65 -20.38 24.86
N ASP A 107 -19.61 -21.14 25.19
CA ASP A 107 -19.57 -22.59 24.93
C ASP A 107 -20.59 -23.35 25.82
N GLY A 108 -21.77 -23.62 25.25
CA GLY A 108 -22.62 -24.81 25.45
C GLY A 108 -23.11 -25.21 26.86
N LYS A 109 -22.85 -24.45 27.92
CA LYS A 109 -23.27 -24.82 29.29
C LYS A 109 -24.35 -23.94 29.91
N ASP A 110 -24.60 -22.77 29.36
CA ASP A 110 -25.74 -21.93 29.73
C ASP A 110 -26.75 -21.96 28.58
N ASP A 111 -27.95 -22.51 28.82
CA ASP A 111 -29.08 -22.62 27.88
C ASP A 111 -29.64 -21.26 27.40
N LYS A 112 -28.86 -20.17 27.46
CA LYS A 112 -29.29 -18.79 27.20
C LYS A 112 -28.68 -18.13 25.96
N TRP A 113 -27.59 -18.64 25.39
CA TRP A 113 -26.96 -18.05 24.20
C TRP A 113 -27.29 -18.86 22.93
N GLU A 114 -28.11 -18.28 22.05
CA GLU A 114 -28.58 -18.92 20.81
C GLU A 114 -27.76 -18.52 19.56
N GLY A 115 -26.62 -17.85 19.73
CA GLY A 115 -25.81 -17.30 18.62
C GLY A 115 -26.00 -15.79 18.41
N LEU A 116 -25.49 -15.24 17.29
CA LEU A 116 -25.63 -13.80 17.01
C LEU A 116 -27.06 -13.41 16.60
N GLY A 117 -27.90 -14.38 16.25
CA GLY A 117 -29.30 -14.19 15.87
C GLY A 117 -29.48 -13.25 14.68
N ARG A 118 -30.47 -12.35 14.74
CA ARG A 118 -30.74 -11.40 13.66
C ARG A 118 -29.75 -10.23 13.67
N ILE A 119 -28.83 -10.26 12.72
CA ILE A 119 -27.80 -9.24 12.52
C ILE A 119 -28.31 -8.08 11.65
N THR A 120 -28.04 -6.84 12.05
CA THR A 120 -28.29 -5.63 11.24
C THR A 120 -27.04 -4.75 11.18
N GLN A 121 -26.80 -4.15 10.02
CA GLN A 121 -25.71 -3.19 9.77
C GLN A 121 -26.29 -1.83 9.35
N THR A 122 -25.65 -0.73 9.76
CA THR A 122 -26.03 0.63 9.33
C THR A 122 -24.82 1.42 8.83
N SER A 123 -24.80 1.79 7.55
CA SER A 123 -23.78 2.65 6.91
C SER A 123 -24.40 3.57 5.83
N GLY A 124 -24.12 4.89 5.85
CA GLY A 124 -24.53 5.86 4.81
C GLY A 124 -25.88 6.60 5.01
N MET A 125 -26.07 7.74 4.33
CA MET A 125 -27.09 8.81 4.58
C MET A 125 -28.49 8.36 5.04
N ARG A 126 -28.95 9.02 6.13
CA ARG A 126 -30.27 9.07 6.79
C ARG A 126 -31.38 8.14 6.25
N LYS A 127 -31.52 6.96 6.86
CA LYS A 127 -32.84 6.37 7.14
C LYS A 127 -33.05 6.41 8.66
N SER A 128 -34.05 7.13 9.14
CA SER A 128 -34.43 7.08 10.55
C SER A 128 -34.82 5.65 10.94
N LEU A 129 -34.62 5.27 12.21
CA LEU A 129 -35.08 3.99 12.78
C LEU A 129 -36.61 3.80 12.70
N HIS A 130 -37.35 4.78 12.18
CA HIS A 130 -38.82 4.81 12.10
C HIS A 130 -39.38 4.19 10.80
N GLY A 131 -38.54 3.64 9.91
CA GLY A 131 -38.99 2.87 8.75
C GLY A 131 -39.34 1.42 9.09
N HIS A 132 -40.21 0.79 8.29
CA HIS A 132 -40.84 -0.56 8.36
C HIS A 132 -39.98 -1.82 8.73
N LYS A 133 -38.80 -1.69 9.33
CA LYS A 133 -38.01 -2.81 9.88
C LYS A 133 -38.53 -3.19 11.27
N ASN A 134 -38.73 -4.50 11.49
CA ASN A 134 -39.04 -5.05 12.80
C ASN A 134 -37.78 -5.09 13.68
N TRP A 135 -37.43 -3.96 14.29
CA TRP A 135 -36.22 -3.77 15.11
C TRP A 135 -36.24 -4.54 16.43
N GLU A 136 -37.43 -4.87 16.95
CA GLU A 136 -37.59 -5.62 18.20
C GLU A 136 -36.97 -7.02 18.15
N LYS A 137 -36.82 -7.58 16.94
CA LYS A 137 -36.21 -8.91 16.71
C LYS A 137 -34.70 -8.86 16.45
N VAL A 138 -34.06 -7.68 16.49
CA VAL A 138 -32.61 -7.54 16.22
C VAL A 138 -31.83 -7.86 17.49
N SER A 139 -30.98 -8.89 17.43
CA SER A 139 -30.11 -9.32 18.54
C SER A 139 -28.67 -8.81 18.39
N THR A 140 -28.21 -8.57 17.15
CA THR A 140 -26.86 -8.05 16.86
C THR A 140 -26.92 -6.82 15.96
N LEU A 141 -26.26 -5.73 16.39
CA LEU A 141 -26.18 -4.47 15.65
C LEU A 141 -24.73 -4.05 15.47
N LEU A 142 -24.34 -3.77 14.22
CA LEU A 142 -23.08 -3.14 13.86
C LEU A 142 -23.35 -1.74 13.32
N MET A 143 -22.71 -0.73 13.92
CA MET A 143 -22.98 0.68 13.63
C MET A 143 -21.71 1.48 13.39
N ASP A 144 -21.77 2.37 12.41
CA ASP A 144 -20.74 3.39 12.20
C ASP A 144 -20.91 4.53 13.23
N GLY A 145 -19.82 4.91 13.87
CA GLY A 145 -19.79 5.87 14.95
C GLY A 145 -20.14 7.30 14.54
N SER A 146 -20.08 7.63 13.24
CA SER A 146 -20.51 8.94 12.72
C SER A 146 -21.99 9.23 12.98
N PHE A 147 -22.85 8.21 13.15
CA PHE A 147 -24.27 8.38 13.46
C PHE A 147 -24.54 8.94 14.86
N LEU A 148 -23.62 8.72 15.80
CA LEU A 148 -23.76 9.13 17.20
C LEU A 148 -22.94 10.41 17.50
N SER A 149 -22.48 11.12 16.45
CA SER A 149 -21.71 12.36 16.55
C SER A 149 -22.53 13.60 16.95
N ARG A 150 -23.86 13.47 16.98
CA ARG A 150 -24.81 14.51 17.39
C ARG A 150 -25.58 14.02 18.62
N GLU A 151 -26.24 14.94 19.31
CA GLU A 151 -27.10 14.62 20.45
C GLU A 151 -28.10 13.51 20.08
N VAL A 152 -27.98 12.37 20.75
CA VAL A 152 -28.77 11.16 20.46
C VAL A 152 -30.08 11.28 21.24
N PRO A 153 -31.26 11.27 20.57
CA PRO A 153 -32.54 11.35 21.27
C PRO A 153 -32.72 10.17 22.25
N GLU A 154 -33.36 10.40 23.40
CA GLU A 154 -33.66 9.35 24.39
C GLU A 154 -34.45 8.17 23.81
N THR A 155 -35.25 8.42 22.79
CA THR A 155 -36.09 7.40 22.14
C THR A 155 -35.31 6.54 21.13
N PHE A 156 -34.05 6.85 20.81
CA PHE A 156 -33.30 6.22 19.73
C PHE A 156 -33.16 4.70 19.90
N PHE A 157 -32.80 4.23 21.10
CA PHE A 157 -32.59 2.80 21.38
C PHE A 157 -33.84 2.06 21.87
N GLN A 158 -34.99 2.75 22.05
CA GLN A 158 -36.21 2.12 22.54
C GLN A 158 -36.68 0.91 21.72
N PRO A 159 -36.59 0.89 20.37
CA PRO A 159 -36.96 -0.27 19.57
C PRO A 159 -35.98 -1.46 19.68
N LEU A 160 -34.82 -1.26 20.31
CA LEU A 160 -33.70 -2.20 20.36
C LEU A 160 -33.52 -2.85 21.74
N ARG A 161 -34.55 -2.87 22.59
CA ARG A 161 -34.46 -3.44 23.95
C ARG A 161 -34.06 -4.93 24.01
N GLY A 162 -34.24 -5.68 22.92
CA GLY A 162 -33.82 -7.08 22.79
C GLY A 162 -32.35 -7.27 22.37
N LEU A 163 -31.58 -6.19 22.19
CA LEU A 163 -30.22 -6.27 21.66
C LEU A 163 -29.25 -6.91 22.67
N GLN A 164 -28.49 -7.90 22.20
CA GLN A 164 -27.50 -8.64 22.99
C GLN A 164 -26.06 -8.30 22.61
N VAL A 165 -25.83 -7.99 21.33
CA VAL A 165 -24.50 -7.62 20.79
C VAL A 165 -24.57 -6.27 20.12
N PHE A 166 -23.71 -5.36 20.56
CA PHE A 166 -23.60 -4.05 19.95
C PHE A 166 -22.13 -3.71 19.68
N ALA A 167 -21.81 -3.50 18.40
CA ALA A 167 -20.48 -3.04 17.99
C ALA A 167 -20.57 -1.68 17.29
N ILE A 168 -19.77 -0.73 17.75
CA ILE A 168 -19.64 0.62 17.20
C ILE A 168 -18.20 0.80 16.70
N PHE A 169 -18.05 1.26 15.46
CA PHE A 169 -16.76 1.48 14.82
C PHE A 169 -16.55 2.96 14.52
N ASN A 170 -15.38 3.49 14.89
CA ASN A 170 -14.97 4.89 14.72
C ASN A 170 -15.97 5.92 15.33
N PRO A 171 -16.37 5.80 16.61
CA PRO A 171 -17.21 6.79 17.27
C PRO A 171 -16.53 8.15 17.35
N LEU A 172 -17.31 9.20 17.05
CA LEU A 172 -16.87 10.60 17.09
C LEU A 172 -17.24 11.29 18.41
N PHE A 173 -17.78 10.57 19.38
CA PHE A 173 -18.18 11.11 20.69
C PHE A 173 -17.05 10.98 21.71
N SER A 174 -16.99 11.93 22.65
CA SER A 174 -16.07 11.90 23.80
C SER A 174 -16.64 11.18 25.03
N PHE A 175 -17.95 10.98 25.07
CA PHE A 175 -18.68 10.27 26.13
C PHE A 175 -19.72 9.34 25.50
N LEU A 176 -20.02 8.23 26.18
CA LEU A 176 -21.08 7.33 25.74
C LEU A 176 -22.44 8.03 25.76
N PRO A 177 -23.26 7.88 24.70
CA PRO A 177 -24.58 8.50 24.68
C PRO A 177 -25.48 7.87 25.74
N LEU A 178 -26.02 8.67 26.66
CA LEU A 178 -26.90 8.22 27.75
C LEU A 178 -28.01 7.22 27.31
N PRO A 179 -28.66 7.40 26.14
CA PRO A 179 -29.69 6.45 25.71
C PRO A 179 -29.18 5.01 25.49
N LEU A 180 -27.88 4.81 25.22
CA LEU A 180 -27.26 3.48 25.08
C LEU A 180 -27.36 2.67 26.37
N LEU A 181 -27.37 3.34 27.52
CA LEU A 181 -27.44 2.72 28.84
C LEU A 181 -28.80 2.05 29.11
N SER A 182 -29.81 2.34 28.30
CA SER A 182 -31.13 1.68 28.37
C SER A 182 -31.13 0.23 27.83
N LEU A 183 -30.02 -0.24 27.26
CA LEU A 183 -29.87 -1.58 26.69
C LEU A 183 -29.48 -2.62 27.76
N GLU A 184 -30.38 -2.88 28.70
CA GLU A 184 -30.12 -3.75 29.86
C GLU A 184 -29.78 -5.21 29.50
N ASN A 185 -30.18 -5.70 28.32
CA ASN A 185 -29.93 -7.07 27.85
C ASN A 185 -28.57 -7.25 27.16
N LEU A 186 -27.74 -6.21 27.10
CA LEU A 186 -26.49 -6.25 26.38
C LEU A 186 -25.47 -7.17 27.06
N VAL A 187 -24.94 -8.12 26.29
CA VAL A 187 -23.96 -9.12 26.74
C VAL A 187 -22.57 -8.84 26.15
N VAL A 188 -22.52 -8.30 24.94
CA VAL A 188 -21.28 -7.96 24.22
C VAL A 188 -21.34 -6.50 23.77
N LEU A 189 -20.41 -5.69 24.26
CA LEU A 189 -20.19 -4.31 23.80
C LEU A 189 -18.79 -4.19 23.20
N VAL A 190 -18.73 -3.78 21.95
CA VAL A 190 -17.47 -3.56 21.21
C VAL A 190 -17.41 -2.14 20.70
N LEU A 191 -16.45 -1.37 21.18
CA LEU A 191 -16.19 0.00 20.74
C LEU A 191 -14.77 0.04 20.16
N ARG A 192 -14.65 0.26 18.83
CA ARG A 192 -13.36 0.33 18.14
C ARG A 192 -13.14 1.68 17.51
N GLY A 193 -11.91 2.18 17.49
CA GLY A 193 -11.60 3.48 16.91
C GLY A 193 -12.12 4.64 17.77
N CYS A 194 -12.10 4.48 19.09
CA CYS A 194 -12.63 5.42 20.07
C CYS A 194 -11.63 6.51 20.47
N ASP A 195 -10.90 7.10 19.52
CA ASP A 195 -9.78 8.00 19.82
C ASP A 195 -10.20 9.24 20.62
N LEU A 196 -11.46 9.65 20.51
CA LEU A 196 -12.03 10.80 21.23
C LEU A 196 -12.64 10.43 22.60
N LEU A 197 -12.85 9.14 22.90
CA LEU A 197 -13.52 8.70 24.13
C LEU A 197 -12.64 9.00 25.36
N GLU A 198 -13.12 9.88 26.24
CA GLU A 198 -12.38 10.35 27.41
C GLU A 198 -12.73 9.58 28.69
N LYS A 199 -13.99 9.14 28.83
CA LYS A 199 -14.52 8.49 30.04
C LYS A 199 -15.51 7.36 29.72
N ILE A 200 -15.63 6.43 30.67
CA ILE A 200 -16.45 5.22 30.55
C ILE A 200 -17.25 4.88 31.82
N ASP A 201 -17.41 5.84 32.73
CA ASP A 201 -18.10 5.68 34.01
C ASP A 201 -19.50 5.08 33.84
N ASP A 202 -20.21 5.52 32.80
CA ASP A 202 -21.61 5.17 32.55
C ASP A 202 -21.83 3.69 32.17
N ILE A 203 -20.77 2.95 31.77
CA ILE A 203 -20.88 1.52 31.43
C ILE A 203 -21.34 0.68 32.64
N CYS A 204 -21.20 1.19 33.87
CA CYS A 204 -21.64 0.51 35.08
C CYS A 204 -23.14 0.13 35.10
N GLU A 205 -23.97 0.79 34.28
CA GLU A 205 -25.39 0.46 34.14
C GLU A 205 -25.65 -0.85 33.35
N LEU A 206 -24.70 -1.29 32.53
CA LEU A 206 -24.82 -2.47 31.65
C LEU A 206 -24.43 -3.77 32.37
N ARG A 207 -25.18 -4.12 33.43
CA ARG A 207 -24.85 -5.19 34.40
C ARG A 207 -24.75 -6.61 33.83
N ASN A 208 -25.29 -6.86 32.64
CA ASN A 208 -25.29 -8.17 31.98
C ASN A 208 -24.08 -8.41 31.05
N LEU A 209 -23.18 -7.44 30.93
CA LEU A 209 -21.99 -7.54 30.09
C LEU A 209 -21.10 -8.73 30.48
N CYS A 210 -20.82 -9.59 29.49
CA CYS A 210 -19.82 -10.66 29.57
C CYS A 210 -18.55 -10.30 28.79
N VAL A 211 -18.66 -9.47 27.75
CA VAL A 211 -17.55 -9.06 26.89
C VAL A 211 -17.57 -7.55 26.72
N LEU A 212 -16.49 -6.90 27.13
CA LEU A 212 -16.28 -5.46 26.94
C LEU A 212 -14.99 -5.22 26.16
N GLU A 213 -15.12 -4.70 24.94
CA GLU A 213 -14.00 -4.16 24.17
C GLU A 213 -14.13 -2.65 24.02
N ILE A 214 -13.07 -1.94 24.40
CA ILE A 214 -12.87 -0.52 24.11
C ILE A 214 -11.46 -0.38 23.57
N SER A 215 -11.32 -0.39 22.25
CA SER A 215 -10.02 -0.39 21.57
C SER A 215 -9.80 0.85 20.71
N SER A 216 -8.52 1.20 20.56
CA SER A 216 -8.09 2.47 19.93
C SER A 216 -8.71 3.67 20.63
N ALA A 217 -8.55 3.72 21.96
CA ALA A 217 -9.11 4.75 22.82
C ALA A 217 -8.01 5.72 23.28
N ALA A 218 -7.45 6.47 22.33
CA ALA A 218 -6.29 7.34 22.58
C ALA A 218 -6.55 8.49 23.59
N SER A 219 -7.80 8.82 23.91
CA SER A 219 -8.14 9.83 24.93
C SER A 219 -8.50 9.23 26.30
N LEU A 220 -8.68 7.91 26.39
CA LEU A 220 -9.02 7.22 27.62
C LEU A 220 -7.77 7.05 28.49
N ASN A 221 -7.62 7.93 29.49
CA ASN A 221 -6.42 8.00 30.34
C ASN A 221 -6.57 7.26 31.69
N ALA A 222 -7.80 7.01 32.14
CA ALA A 222 -8.07 6.36 33.42
C ALA A 222 -9.35 5.54 33.35
N ILE A 223 -9.42 4.51 34.19
CA ILE A 223 -10.62 3.71 34.39
C ILE A 223 -11.18 4.05 35.78
N PRO A 224 -12.50 4.24 35.91
CA PRO A 224 -13.11 4.55 37.20
C PRO A 224 -12.84 3.46 38.24
N PRO A 225 -12.52 3.81 39.51
CA PRO A 225 -12.10 2.86 40.53
C PRO A 225 -13.09 1.73 40.78
N ASP A 226 -14.39 2.01 40.69
CA ASP A 226 -15.47 1.09 41.09
C ASP A 226 -16.24 0.52 39.90
N LEU A 227 -15.83 0.82 38.65
CA LEU A 227 -16.54 0.44 37.42
C LEU A 227 -16.90 -1.06 37.41
N PHE A 228 -15.93 -1.91 37.73
CA PHE A 228 -16.09 -3.35 37.61
C PHE A 228 -16.87 -3.97 38.77
N GLU A 229 -17.14 -3.24 39.86
CA GLU A 229 -18.01 -3.74 40.95
C GLU A 229 -19.44 -3.97 40.44
N ASN A 230 -19.86 -3.25 39.39
CA ASN A 230 -21.18 -3.36 38.77
C ASN A 230 -21.22 -4.29 37.54
N LEU A 231 -20.12 -4.96 37.18
CA LEU A 231 -20.02 -5.86 36.01
C LEU A 231 -19.70 -7.31 36.45
N PRO A 232 -20.60 -7.99 37.18
CA PRO A 232 -20.31 -9.27 37.82
C PRO A 232 -20.13 -10.45 36.85
N ASN A 233 -20.58 -10.30 35.61
CA ASN A 233 -20.56 -11.35 34.58
C ASN A 233 -19.40 -11.23 33.60
N LEU A 234 -18.52 -10.23 33.77
CA LEU A 234 -17.44 -9.95 32.83
C LEU A 234 -16.46 -11.13 32.74
N GLN A 235 -16.33 -11.68 31.53
CA GLN A 235 -15.40 -12.77 31.18
C GLN A 235 -14.24 -12.30 30.30
N VAL A 236 -14.46 -11.27 29.48
CA VAL A 236 -13.45 -10.75 28.55
C VAL A 236 -13.40 -9.24 28.66
N LEU A 237 -12.19 -8.73 28.92
CA LEU A 237 -11.91 -7.31 28.92
C LEU A 237 -10.80 -7.00 27.93
N ASN A 238 -11.10 -6.15 26.95
CA ASN A 238 -10.14 -5.62 26.00
C ASN A 238 -10.11 -4.09 26.05
N LEU A 239 -8.97 -3.53 26.45
CA LEU A 239 -8.74 -2.08 26.54
C LEU A 239 -7.54 -1.65 25.67
N SER A 240 -7.35 -2.35 24.55
CA SER A 240 -6.19 -2.16 23.68
C SER A 240 -6.04 -0.72 23.17
N SER A 241 -4.81 -0.24 23.06
CA SER A 241 -4.46 1.10 22.58
C SER A 241 -5.08 2.22 23.42
N SER A 242 -5.32 1.98 24.71
CA SER A 242 -5.72 3.02 25.67
C SER A 242 -4.49 3.66 26.33
N LYS A 243 -4.66 4.87 26.87
CA LYS A 243 -3.59 5.61 27.59
C LYS A 243 -3.61 5.39 29.10
N ILE A 244 -4.22 4.29 29.55
CA ILE A 244 -4.32 3.96 30.97
C ILE A 244 -2.93 3.75 31.59
N GLU A 245 -2.70 4.34 32.75
CA GLU A 245 -1.44 4.15 33.49
C GLU A 245 -1.47 2.94 34.43
N SER A 246 -2.67 2.59 34.91
CA SER A 246 -2.91 1.49 35.85
C SER A 246 -4.34 0.96 35.71
N LEU A 247 -4.55 -0.27 36.20
CA LEU A 247 -5.86 -0.92 36.26
C LEU A 247 -6.46 -0.74 37.67
N PRO A 248 -7.78 -0.51 37.80
CA PRO A 248 -8.42 -0.27 39.09
C PRO A 248 -8.51 -1.56 39.90
N ARG A 249 -8.45 -1.44 41.24
CA ARG A 249 -8.53 -2.59 42.15
C ARG A 249 -9.81 -3.39 41.99
N SER A 250 -10.91 -2.72 41.63
CA SER A 250 -12.19 -3.38 41.41
C SER A 250 -12.11 -4.48 40.37
N LEU A 251 -11.30 -4.35 39.28
CA LEU A 251 -11.11 -5.35 38.20
C LEU A 251 -10.49 -6.68 38.67
N PHE A 252 -9.79 -6.66 39.79
CA PHE A 252 -9.13 -7.84 40.31
C PHE A 252 -10.05 -8.66 41.23
N LYS A 253 -11.32 -8.26 41.39
CA LYS A 253 -12.34 -8.98 42.17
C LYS A 253 -13.35 -9.71 41.27
N GLN A 254 -13.03 -9.97 40.00
CA GLN A 254 -13.96 -10.46 38.97
C GLN A 254 -13.63 -11.92 38.73
N PRO A 255 -14.24 -12.85 39.50
CA PRO A 255 -13.84 -14.25 39.48
C PRO A 255 -14.13 -14.90 38.13
N LYS A 256 -15.02 -14.33 37.30
CA LYS A 256 -15.38 -14.88 35.99
C LYS A 256 -14.45 -14.43 34.86
N LEU A 257 -13.49 -13.54 35.10
CA LEU A 257 -12.61 -13.03 34.04
C LEU A 257 -11.68 -14.14 33.52
N ARG A 258 -11.72 -14.36 32.20
CA ARG A 258 -10.97 -15.40 31.46
C ARG A 258 -9.94 -14.81 30.51
N GLN A 259 -10.20 -13.63 29.94
CA GLN A 259 -9.28 -12.97 29.04
C GLN A 259 -9.07 -11.51 29.43
N LEU A 260 -7.80 -11.11 29.51
CA LEU A 260 -7.38 -9.73 29.74
C LEU A 260 -6.46 -9.29 28.60
N ILE A 261 -6.93 -8.32 27.82
CA ILE A 261 -6.31 -7.89 26.56
C ILE A 261 -6.00 -6.39 26.65
N LEU A 262 -4.71 -6.06 26.72
CA LEU A 262 -4.21 -4.70 26.93
C LEU A 262 -3.09 -4.38 25.92
N ARG A 263 -3.33 -4.72 24.64
CA ARG A 263 -2.35 -4.49 23.57
C ARG A 263 -2.07 -3.01 23.42
N GLN A 264 -0.85 -2.63 23.06
CA GLN A 264 -0.43 -1.25 22.77
C GLN A 264 -0.83 -0.24 23.87
N CYS A 265 -0.99 -0.70 25.12
CA CYS A 265 -1.24 0.18 26.27
C CYS A 265 0.09 0.82 26.70
N HIS A 266 0.58 1.75 25.88
CA HIS A 266 1.92 2.34 25.98
C HIS A 266 2.22 3.05 27.31
N ARG A 267 1.20 3.40 28.09
CA ARG A 267 1.35 4.07 29.39
C ARG A 267 1.20 3.15 30.60
N LEU A 268 0.86 1.88 30.40
CA LEU A 268 0.66 0.94 31.49
C LEU A 268 2.00 0.70 32.20
N LYS A 269 2.14 1.19 33.44
CA LYS A 269 3.42 1.16 34.18
C LYS A 269 3.60 -0.11 35.02
N ALA A 270 2.49 -0.69 35.50
CA ALA A 270 2.54 -1.83 36.42
C ALA A 270 1.28 -2.69 36.32
N LEU A 271 1.44 -3.98 36.64
CA LEU A 271 0.33 -4.91 36.87
C LEU A 271 0.16 -5.15 38.37
N PRO A 272 -1.05 -4.95 38.92
CA PRO A 272 -1.40 -5.35 40.28
C PRO A 272 -1.32 -6.86 40.47
N SER A 273 -1.55 -7.31 41.71
CA SER A 273 -1.59 -8.73 42.03
C SER A 273 -2.79 -9.41 41.36
N LEU A 274 -2.52 -10.44 40.54
CA LEU A 274 -3.55 -11.21 39.82
C LEU A 274 -4.11 -12.40 40.64
N LYS A 275 -3.92 -12.41 41.96
CA LYS A 275 -4.23 -13.58 42.81
C LYS A 275 -5.69 -14.02 42.79
N GLU A 276 -6.60 -13.08 42.63
CA GLU A 276 -8.04 -13.36 42.65
C GLU A 276 -8.62 -13.72 41.27
N LEU A 277 -7.82 -13.64 40.21
CA LEU A 277 -8.23 -13.91 38.82
C LEU A 277 -7.91 -15.36 38.38
N GLU A 278 -8.24 -16.35 39.20
CA GLU A 278 -7.86 -17.76 39.01
C GLU A 278 -8.40 -18.40 37.71
N ASN A 279 -9.42 -17.80 37.09
CA ASN A 279 -10.03 -18.27 35.84
C ASN A 279 -9.39 -17.70 34.56
N LEU A 280 -8.34 -16.87 34.67
CA LEU A 280 -7.64 -16.34 33.49
C LEU A 280 -7.01 -17.46 32.65
N GLU A 281 -7.32 -17.42 31.36
CA GLU A 281 -6.83 -18.32 30.31
C GLU A 281 -5.90 -17.58 29.33
N VAL A 282 -6.15 -16.29 29.10
CA VAL A 282 -5.36 -15.46 28.18
C VAL A 282 -4.99 -14.14 28.85
N ILE A 283 -3.71 -13.81 28.81
CA ILE A 283 -3.19 -12.48 29.14
C ILE A 283 -2.39 -11.98 27.94
N ASP A 284 -2.82 -10.86 27.37
CA ASP A 284 -2.14 -10.23 26.26
C ASP A 284 -1.78 -8.78 26.60
N LEU A 285 -0.47 -8.55 26.70
CA LEU A 285 0.15 -7.27 27.04
C LEU A 285 1.06 -6.80 25.89
N CYS A 286 0.80 -7.29 24.66
CA CYS A 286 1.65 -7.03 23.52
C CYS A 286 1.75 -5.52 23.23
N GLY A 287 2.95 -4.93 23.29
CA GLY A 287 3.17 -3.50 23.08
C GLY A 287 2.96 -2.61 24.30
N ALA A 288 2.80 -3.19 25.50
CA ALA A 288 2.83 -2.43 26.76
C ALA A 288 4.26 -2.00 27.11
N ASP A 289 4.81 -1.03 26.37
CA ASP A 289 6.23 -0.69 26.41
C ASP A 289 6.68 0.19 27.60
N SER A 290 5.74 0.70 28.41
CA SER A 290 6.02 1.25 29.75
C SER A 290 6.05 0.20 30.85
N LEU A 291 5.62 -1.04 30.56
CA LEU A 291 5.69 -2.14 31.51
C LEU A 291 7.11 -2.71 31.52
N ILE A 292 7.94 -2.19 32.43
CA ILE A 292 9.36 -2.57 32.53
C ILE A 292 9.56 -3.79 33.44
N LYS A 293 8.70 -3.98 34.45
CA LYS A 293 8.81 -5.06 35.43
C LYS A 293 7.45 -5.64 35.81
N ILE A 294 7.44 -6.94 36.05
CA ILE A 294 6.30 -7.69 36.58
C ILE A 294 6.76 -8.37 37.88
N GLN A 295 5.89 -8.38 38.90
CA GLN A 295 6.23 -9.01 40.17
C GLN A 295 6.40 -10.54 40.02
N ASP A 296 7.43 -11.08 40.67
CA ASP A 296 7.89 -12.47 40.56
C ASP A 296 6.83 -13.55 40.81
N LYS A 297 5.80 -13.27 41.62
CA LYS A 297 4.72 -14.23 41.95
C LYS A 297 3.37 -13.84 41.35
N ASN A 298 3.35 -12.94 40.37
CA ASN A 298 2.08 -12.40 39.88
C ASN A 298 1.22 -13.45 39.15
N PHE A 299 1.87 -14.35 38.40
CA PHE A 299 1.17 -15.35 37.58
C PHE A 299 0.98 -16.71 38.28
N ALA A 300 1.67 -16.96 39.39
CA ALA A 300 1.60 -18.23 40.14
C ALA A 300 0.18 -18.78 40.43
N PRO A 301 -0.83 -17.94 40.69
CA PRO A 301 -2.21 -18.40 40.96
C PRO A 301 -2.97 -18.85 39.70
N LEU A 302 -2.50 -18.49 38.50
CA LEU A 302 -3.26 -18.60 37.24
C LEU A 302 -3.14 -19.99 36.60
N ARG A 303 -3.63 -21.02 37.30
CA ARG A 303 -3.48 -22.43 36.88
C ARG A 303 -4.18 -22.78 35.55
N LYS A 304 -5.14 -21.95 35.12
CA LYS A 304 -5.86 -22.10 33.84
C LYS A 304 -5.22 -21.34 32.68
N LEU A 305 -4.15 -20.58 32.92
CA LEU A 305 -3.50 -19.76 31.91
C LEU A 305 -2.96 -20.64 30.79
N GLN A 306 -3.39 -20.35 29.56
CA GLN A 306 -3.05 -21.09 28.34
C GLN A 306 -2.14 -20.27 27.42
N MET A 307 -2.25 -18.94 27.48
CA MET A 307 -1.43 -18.02 26.71
C MET A 307 -1.01 -16.80 27.53
N LEU A 308 0.27 -16.47 27.43
CA LEU A 308 0.85 -15.24 27.95
C LEU A 308 1.62 -14.56 26.83
N ASP A 309 1.17 -13.38 26.43
CA ASP A 309 1.83 -12.53 25.43
C ASP A 309 2.39 -11.26 26.09
N LEU A 310 3.72 -11.14 26.09
CA LEU A 310 4.48 -9.99 26.55
C LEU A 310 5.27 -9.34 25.41
N SER A 311 4.96 -9.68 24.16
CA SER A 311 5.70 -9.23 22.98
C SER A 311 5.72 -7.71 22.90
N LYS A 312 6.77 -7.10 22.33
CA LYS A 312 6.92 -5.64 22.19
C LYS A 312 6.87 -4.87 23.52
N SER A 313 7.05 -5.53 24.66
CA SER A 313 7.20 -4.88 25.96
C SER A 313 8.68 -4.60 26.27
N LYS A 314 8.95 -3.69 27.22
CA LYS A 314 10.32 -3.37 27.66
C LYS A 314 10.71 -4.12 28.94
N ILE A 315 10.16 -5.33 29.13
CA ILE A 315 10.53 -6.16 30.27
C ILE A 315 12.02 -6.48 30.24
N ASP A 316 12.72 -6.18 31.34
CA ASP A 316 14.15 -6.50 31.47
C ASP A 316 14.38 -7.97 31.85
N ARG A 317 13.42 -8.55 32.57
CA ARG A 317 13.41 -9.94 33.06
C ARG A 317 11.99 -10.50 33.12
N LEU A 318 11.88 -11.81 32.92
CA LEU A 318 10.62 -12.53 33.13
C LEU A 318 10.39 -12.85 34.61
N PRO A 319 9.15 -12.76 35.12
CA PRO A 319 8.80 -13.19 36.48
C PRO A 319 8.83 -14.73 36.58
N PHE A 320 8.78 -15.28 37.79
CA PHE A 320 8.76 -16.75 37.97
C PHE A 320 7.46 -17.37 37.46
N LEU A 321 7.55 -18.07 36.33
CA LEU A 321 6.45 -18.78 35.69
C LEU A 321 6.24 -20.19 36.28
N HIS A 322 5.91 -20.28 37.57
CA HIS A 322 5.65 -21.55 38.28
C HIS A 322 4.16 -21.88 38.34
N ASN A 323 3.83 -23.18 38.42
CA ASN A 323 2.45 -23.71 38.52
C ASN A 323 1.51 -23.39 37.33
N LEU A 324 2.07 -23.06 36.16
CA LEU A 324 1.32 -22.77 34.94
C LEU A 324 1.21 -24.02 34.04
N GLU A 325 0.62 -25.08 34.57
CA GLU A 325 0.59 -26.41 33.92
C GLU A 325 -0.18 -26.42 32.59
N LYS A 326 -1.09 -25.47 32.36
CA LYS A 326 -1.89 -25.34 31.14
C LYS A 326 -1.30 -24.39 30.10
N LEU A 327 -0.19 -23.72 30.39
CA LEU A 327 0.39 -22.73 29.49
C LEU A 327 0.94 -23.41 28.24
N THR A 328 0.35 -23.08 27.09
CA THR A 328 0.70 -23.64 25.77
C THR A 328 1.52 -22.68 24.91
N GLY A 329 1.37 -21.36 25.11
CA GLY A 329 2.08 -20.34 24.36
C GLY A 329 2.67 -19.27 25.26
N LEU A 330 3.98 -19.02 25.11
CA LEU A 330 4.69 -17.91 25.73
C LEU A 330 5.29 -17.03 24.63
N MET A 331 4.70 -15.85 24.40
CA MET A 331 5.12 -14.91 23.37
C MET A 331 5.89 -13.76 23.99
N LEU A 332 7.11 -13.55 23.49
CA LEU A 332 8.14 -12.63 23.97
C LEU A 332 8.80 -11.91 22.78
N SER A 333 8.16 -11.91 21.62
CA SER A 333 8.76 -11.35 20.42
C SER A 333 8.97 -9.85 20.56
N ASP A 334 9.99 -9.30 19.91
CA ASP A 334 10.34 -7.88 19.97
C ASP A 334 10.48 -7.33 21.40
N CYS A 335 10.98 -8.11 22.37
CA CYS A 335 11.29 -7.59 23.73
C CYS A 335 12.72 -7.04 23.79
N PRO A 336 12.98 -5.74 23.53
CA PRO A 336 14.33 -5.22 23.36
C PRO A 336 15.16 -5.22 24.66
N SER A 337 14.53 -5.23 25.83
CA SER A 337 15.24 -5.17 27.12
C SER A 337 15.49 -6.54 27.74
N LEU A 338 14.88 -7.59 27.20
CA LEU A 338 14.99 -8.94 27.74
C LEU A 338 16.39 -9.49 27.43
N THR A 339 17.14 -9.82 28.48
CA THR A 339 18.54 -10.28 28.35
C THR A 339 18.72 -11.77 28.58
N ARG A 340 17.80 -12.39 29.33
CA ARG A 340 17.91 -13.78 29.79
C ARG A 340 16.54 -14.47 29.80
N LEU A 341 16.50 -15.75 29.42
CA LEU A 341 15.35 -16.62 29.65
C LEU A 341 15.54 -17.44 30.94
N PRO A 342 14.60 -17.41 31.91
CA PRO A 342 14.68 -18.23 33.11
C PRO A 342 14.39 -19.71 32.79
N SER A 343 14.56 -20.60 33.79
CA SER A 343 14.11 -21.99 33.66
C SER A 343 12.61 -22.06 33.43
N LEU A 344 12.19 -22.81 32.42
CA LEU A 344 10.79 -23.03 32.06
C LEU A 344 10.29 -24.43 32.48
N GLN A 345 11.01 -25.11 33.39
CA GLN A 345 10.74 -26.51 33.75
C GLN A 345 9.29 -26.77 34.22
N SER A 346 8.66 -25.83 34.90
CA SER A 346 7.25 -25.92 35.37
C SER A 346 6.18 -25.87 34.25
N LEU A 347 6.53 -25.44 33.03
CA LEU A 347 5.58 -25.22 31.94
C LEU A 347 5.33 -26.51 31.13
N CYS A 348 4.80 -27.57 31.76
CA CYS A 348 4.75 -28.90 31.17
C CYS A 348 3.99 -29.00 29.83
N SER A 349 2.95 -28.19 29.63
CA SER A 349 2.15 -28.17 28.39
C SER A 349 2.64 -27.15 27.35
N LEU A 350 3.80 -26.53 27.53
CA LEU A 350 4.29 -25.48 26.63
C LEU A 350 4.56 -26.06 25.25
N GLN A 351 3.89 -25.49 24.23
CA GLN A 351 4.00 -25.91 22.84
C GLN A 351 4.78 -24.91 21.99
N ILE A 352 4.66 -23.61 22.31
CA ILE A 352 5.28 -22.52 21.56
C ILE A 352 6.02 -21.58 22.52
N LEU A 353 7.29 -21.34 22.21
CA LEU A 353 8.08 -20.24 22.73
C LEU A 353 8.50 -19.36 21.56
N ASP A 354 8.03 -18.12 21.52
CA ASP A 354 8.48 -17.12 20.56
C ASP A 354 9.21 -16.01 21.32
N ALA A 355 10.52 -15.90 21.17
CA ALA A 355 11.33 -14.79 21.63
C ALA A 355 12.03 -14.08 20.47
N SER A 356 11.46 -14.17 19.27
CA SER A 356 12.03 -13.57 18.07
C SER A 356 12.20 -12.05 18.23
N ASN A 357 13.26 -11.48 17.68
CA ASN A 357 13.62 -10.06 17.78
C ASN A 357 13.79 -9.52 19.20
N ALA A 358 13.89 -10.38 20.23
CA ALA A 358 14.42 -9.98 21.54
C ALA A 358 15.94 -9.74 21.42
N ARG A 359 16.33 -8.62 20.80
CA ARG A 359 17.69 -8.39 20.28
C ARG A 359 18.81 -8.47 21.33
N ASN A 360 18.48 -8.22 22.60
CA ASN A 360 19.44 -8.28 23.70
C ASN A 360 19.41 -9.62 24.46
N LEU A 361 18.59 -10.57 24.05
CA LEU A 361 18.53 -11.90 24.63
C LEU A 361 19.81 -12.66 24.24
N VAL A 362 20.70 -12.84 25.20
CA VAL A 362 22.00 -13.50 25.03
C VAL A 362 22.04 -14.84 25.74
N GLU A 363 21.52 -14.89 26.96
CA GLU A 363 21.60 -16.07 27.81
C GLU A 363 20.27 -16.83 27.83
N ILE A 364 20.37 -18.13 27.56
CA ILE A 364 19.33 -19.10 27.81
C ILE A 364 19.86 -20.00 28.94
N HIS A 365 19.04 -20.27 29.97
CA HIS A 365 19.44 -21.19 31.06
C HIS A 365 19.89 -22.55 30.49
N ASP A 366 20.61 -23.37 31.26
CA ASP A 366 21.20 -24.61 30.73
C ASP A 366 20.15 -25.70 30.38
N ASP A 367 18.95 -25.64 30.97
CA ASP A 367 17.91 -26.68 30.93
C ASP A 367 16.44 -26.19 30.70
N PRO A 368 16.15 -25.06 30.04
CA PRO A 368 14.80 -24.49 29.98
C PRO A 368 13.79 -25.42 29.30
N PHE A 369 14.28 -26.35 28.49
CA PHE A 369 13.46 -27.25 27.70
C PHE A 369 13.43 -28.69 28.26
N ASP A 370 14.03 -28.90 29.44
CA ASP A 370 14.02 -30.20 30.09
C ASP A 370 12.58 -30.67 30.38
N ASN A 371 12.33 -31.94 30.03
CA ASN A 371 11.04 -32.61 30.18
C ASN A 371 9.85 -31.93 29.46
N LYS A 372 10.11 -31.12 28.42
CA LYS A 372 9.08 -30.47 27.60
C LYS A 372 8.66 -31.35 26.42
N VAL A 373 7.84 -32.36 26.70
CA VAL A 373 7.39 -33.32 25.68
C VAL A 373 6.44 -32.71 24.63
N ASP A 374 5.73 -31.64 24.99
CA ASP A 374 4.74 -30.98 24.13
C ASP A 374 5.33 -29.81 23.33
N LEU A 375 6.58 -29.42 23.57
CA LEU A 375 7.21 -28.27 22.91
C LEU A 375 7.47 -28.56 21.44
N GLN A 376 6.80 -27.82 20.57
CA GLN A 376 6.87 -28.02 19.12
C GLN A 376 7.68 -26.93 18.42
N ILE A 377 7.60 -25.70 18.91
CA ILE A 377 8.14 -24.52 18.22
C ILE A 377 8.92 -23.66 19.18
N VAL A 378 10.16 -23.37 18.77
CA VAL A 378 11.03 -22.39 19.40
C VAL A 378 11.47 -21.43 18.32
N ASP A 379 11.09 -20.16 18.46
CA ASP A 379 11.57 -19.06 17.63
C ASP A 379 12.46 -18.14 18.46
N LEU A 380 13.74 -18.12 18.12
CA LEU A 380 14.77 -17.28 18.72
C LEU A 380 15.36 -16.33 17.66
N SER A 381 14.70 -16.17 16.51
CA SER A 381 15.22 -15.38 15.39
C SER A 381 15.53 -13.94 15.82
N GLY A 382 16.58 -13.31 15.33
CA GLY A 382 16.91 -11.90 15.61
C GLY A 382 17.35 -11.63 17.06
N THR A 383 17.67 -12.68 17.82
CA THR A 383 18.24 -12.58 19.18
C THR A 383 19.77 -12.58 19.12
N ALA A 384 20.43 -12.27 20.24
CA ALA A 384 21.88 -12.31 20.39
C ALA A 384 22.38 -13.61 21.05
N VAL A 385 21.57 -14.68 20.96
CA VAL A 385 21.91 -15.99 21.51
C VAL A 385 23.14 -16.55 20.80
N ARG A 386 24.09 -17.08 21.58
CA ARG A 386 25.35 -17.64 21.05
C ARG A 386 25.30 -19.15 20.85
N GLN A 387 24.46 -19.82 21.64
CA GLN A 387 24.35 -21.27 21.67
C GLN A 387 22.93 -21.69 22.06
N LEU A 388 22.55 -22.90 21.69
CA LEU A 388 21.33 -23.55 22.15
C LEU A 388 21.62 -24.41 23.40
N PRO A 389 20.66 -24.57 24.32
CA PRO A 389 20.76 -25.55 25.40
C PRO A 389 20.71 -26.99 24.84
N SER A 390 21.30 -27.93 25.59
CA SER A 390 21.61 -29.29 25.11
C SER A 390 20.40 -30.24 24.95
N ASN A 391 19.23 -29.91 25.51
CA ASN A 391 18.08 -30.81 25.58
C ASN A 391 16.80 -30.22 24.95
N ILE A 392 16.58 -30.45 23.65
CA ILE A 392 15.45 -29.90 22.87
C ILE A 392 14.68 -30.98 22.07
N SER A 393 14.51 -32.16 22.66
CA SER A 393 14.26 -33.42 21.93
C SER A 393 12.94 -33.55 21.15
N TYR A 394 11.91 -32.75 21.45
CA TYR A 394 10.56 -32.89 20.87
C TYR A 394 10.20 -31.85 19.80
N LEU A 395 11.10 -30.91 19.51
CA LEU A 395 10.83 -29.80 18.57
C LEU A 395 10.47 -30.30 17.17
N SER A 396 9.43 -29.70 16.59
CA SER A 396 9.06 -29.83 15.18
C SER A 396 9.64 -28.70 14.34
N SER A 397 9.82 -27.50 14.90
CA SER A 397 10.37 -26.34 14.20
C SER A 397 11.29 -25.53 15.11
N LEU A 398 12.47 -25.22 14.61
CA LEU A 398 13.46 -24.38 15.28
C LEU A 398 13.86 -23.23 14.34
N TYR A 399 13.64 -22.00 14.80
CA TYR A 399 13.97 -20.78 14.07
C TYR A 399 15.04 -19.99 14.84
N LEU A 400 16.14 -19.73 14.16
CA LEU A 400 17.31 -18.98 14.61
C LEU A 400 17.71 -17.95 13.55
N LYS A 401 16.74 -17.48 12.76
CA LYS A 401 16.99 -16.56 11.65
C LYS A 401 17.58 -15.25 12.16
N ASP A 402 18.54 -14.65 11.48
CA ASP A 402 19.18 -13.37 11.83
C ASP A 402 19.79 -13.34 13.25
N CYS A 403 20.15 -14.50 13.83
CA CYS A 403 20.92 -14.56 15.07
C CYS A 403 22.40 -14.28 14.78
N SER A 404 22.76 -13.00 14.74
CA SER A 404 24.08 -12.54 14.29
C SER A 404 25.24 -12.94 15.21
N SER A 405 24.98 -13.31 16.46
CA SER A 405 26.00 -13.77 17.42
C SER A 405 26.11 -15.29 17.53
N PHE A 406 25.34 -16.04 16.73
CA PHE A 406 25.32 -17.50 16.78
C PHE A 406 26.45 -18.09 15.95
N GLU A 407 27.48 -18.62 16.61
CA GLU A 407 28.75 -19.02 15.98
C GLU A 407 28.82 -20.52 15.63
N ILE A 408 28.24 -21.36 16.47
CA ILE A 408 28.35 -22.83 16.40
C ILE A 408 26.95 -23.45 16.54
N LEU A 409 26.58 -24.33 15.62
CA LEU A 409 25.41 -25.19 15.79
C LEU A 409 25.80 -26.44 16.60
N PRO A 410 25.34 -26.58 17.86
CA PRO A 410 25.67 -27.75 18.67
C PRO A 410 25.00 -29.03 18.13
N SER A 411 25.38 -30.18 18.67
CA SER A 411 24.84 -31.46 18.20
C SER A 411 23.31 -31.51 18.21
N THR A 412 22.72 -31.82 17.04
CA THR A 412 21.27 -31.89 16.84
C THR A 412 20.70 -33.28 17.12
N LYS A 413 21.49 -34.21 17.69
CA LYS A 413 21.09 -35.61 17.94
C LYS A 413 19.79 -35.78 18.74
N ALA A 414 19.47 -34.81 19.59
CA ALA A 414 18.23 -34.78 20.34
C ALA A 414 17.00 -34.49 19.45
N LEU A 415 17.15 -33.73 18.36
CA LEU A 415 16.10 -33.15 17.51
C LEU A 415 15.42 -34.15 16.55
N LYS A 416 15.10 -35.36 17.02
CA LYS A 416 14.63 -36.46 16.15
C LYS A 416 13.32 -36.16 15.42
N ASN A 417 12.49 -35.28 15.96
CA ASN A 417 11.16 -34.93 15.41
C ASN A 417 11.15 -33.67 14.53
N LEU A 418 12.32 -33.06 14.31
CA LEU A 418 12.44 -31.77 13.63
C LEU A 418 12.01 -31.88 12.16
N LYS A 419 11.12 -30.97 11.76
CA LYS A 419 10.65 -30.81 10.38
C LYS A 419 11.20 -29.56 9.72
N LYS A 420 11.50 -28.52 10.50
CA LYS A 420 12.05 -27.25 9.99
C LYS A 420 13.21 -26.80 10.86
N LEU A 421 14.32 -26.48 10.21
CA LEU A 421 15.49 -25.83 10.81
C LEU A 421 15.82 -24.60 9.97
N ASP A 422 15.68 -23.41 10.56
CA ASP A 422 16.01 -22.14 9.90
C ASP A 422 17.08 -21.39 10.68
N LEU A 423 18.26 -21.29 10.08
CA LEU A 423 19.45 -20.56 10.53
C LEU A 423 19.80 -19.45 9.51
N SER A 424 18.85 -18.99 8.71
CA SER A 424 19.14 -17.95 7.71
C SER A 424 19.59 -16.66 8.37
N GLY A 425 20.62 -15.99 7.89
CA GLY A 425 21.09 -14.73 8.48
C GLY A 425 21.94 -14.88 9.74
N THR A 426 22.26 -16.11 10.19
CA THR A 426 23.28 -16.33 11.23
C THR A 426 24.67 -16.06 10.67
N SER A 427 25.03 -14.79 10.53
CA SER A 427 26.20 -14.34 9.76
C SER A 427 27.55 -14.74 10.37
N GLU A 428 27.60 -15.15 11.63
CA GLU A 428 28.81 -15.65 12.29
C GLU A 428 28.85 -17.17 12.42
N LEU A 429 27.80 -17.88 11.98
CA LEU A 429 27.75 -19.33 12.01
C LEU A 429 28.76 -19.90 11.02
N HIS A 430 29.81 -20.52 11.54
CA HIS A 430 30.91 -21.07 10.74
C HIS A 430 31.18 -22.55 11.03
N GLU A 431 30.69 -23.08 12.15
CA GLU A 431 30.87 -24.46 12.57
C GLU A 431 29.55 -25.17 12.88
N ILE A 432 29.46 -26.44 12.50
CA ILE A 432 28.36 -27.35 12.83
C ILE A 432 28.99 -28.58 13.51
N GLU A 433 28.68 -28.82 14.78
CA GLU A 433 29.29 -29.93 15.54
C GLU A 433 28.91 -31.31 14.99
N ASP A 434 27.72 -31.42 14.41
CA ASP A 434 27.25 -32.67 13.82
C ASP A 434 28.02 -33.01 12.56
N LYS A 435 28.64 -34.19 12.57
CA LYS A 435 29.28 -34.76 11.38
C LYS A 435 28.26 -35.34 10.38
N SER A 436 27.01 -35.53 10.79
CA SER A 436 25.91 -36.07 9.97
C SER A 436 24.54 -35.74 10.57
N PHE A 437 23.54 -35.48 9.73
CA PHE A 437 22.15 -35.23 10.14
C PHE A 437 21.25 -36.48 10.07
N GLU A 438 21.83 -37.68 10.17
CA GLU A 438 21.11 -38.95 9.99
C GLU A 438 19.89 -39.17 10.92
N HIS A 439 19.88 -38.52 12.07
CA HIS A 439 18.79 -38.58 13.06
C HIS A 439 17.61 -37.67 12.73
N LEU A 440 17.77 -36.65 11.87
CA LEU A 440 16.72 -35.68 11.49
C LEU A 440 15.77 -36.23 10.41
N ARG A 441 15.25 -37.44 10.60
CA ARG A 441 14.53 -38.20 9.54
C ARG A 441 13.22 -37.56 9.08
N TYR A 442 12.64 -36.66 9.87
CA TYR A 442 11.41 -35.94 9.53
C TYR A 442 11.66 -34.55 8.94
N LEU A 443 12.92 -34.14 8.77
CA LEU A 443 13.28 -32.82 8.28
C LEU A 443 12.74 -32.61 6.86
N GLN A 444 12.03 -31.50 6.66
CA GLN A 444 11.39 -31.09 5.40
C GLN A 444 12.02 -29.81 4.85
N ILE A 445 12.43 -28.89 5.73
CA ILE A 445 13.03 -27.61 5.35
C ILE A 445 14.33 -27.41 6.12
N LEU A 446 15.40 -27.10 5.38
CA LEU A 446 16.70 -26.76 5.91
C LEU A 446 17.16 -25.43 5.31
N ASN A 447 17.36 -24.41 6.15
CA ASN A 447 17.79 -23.09 5.69
C ASN A 447 19.03 -22.63 6.45
N PHE A 448 20.12 -22.40 5.73
CA PHE A 448 21.41 -21.89 6.21
C PHE A 448 21.83 -20.62 5.46
N SER A 449 20.90 -19.99 4.72
CA SER A 449 21.21 -18.84 3.87
C SER A 449 21.96 -17.75 4.64
N LYS A 450 23.03 -17.17 4.08
CA LYS A 450 23.92 -16.17 4.70
C LYS A 450 24.76 -16.67 5.89
N ALA A 451 24.81 -17.98 6.16
CA ALA A 451 25.78 -18.54 7.09
C ALA A 451 27.19 -18.58 6.47
N LYS A 452 28.24 -18.54 7.30
CA LYS A 452 29.66 -18.61 6.89
C LYS A 452 30.23 -20.03 6.96
N ILE A 453 29.37 -21.04 6.86
CA ILE A 453 29.76 -22.46 6.88
C ILE A 453 30.61 -22.81 5.66
N LYS A 454 31.65 -23.62 5.86
CA LYS A 454 32.53 -24.11 4.77
C LYS A 454 31.99 -25.33 4.06
N GLU A 455 31.35 -26.21 4.83
CA GLU A 455 30.77 -27.47 4.37
C GLU A 455 29.51 -27.79 5.19
N LEU A 456 28.62 -28.60 4.61
CA LEU A 456 27.44 -29.13 5.30
C LEU A 456 27.72 -30.56 5.80
N PRO A 457 27.10 -30.97 6.93
CA PRO A 457 27.07 -32.35 7.36
C PRO A 457 26.43 -33.27 6.31
N SER A 458 26.70 -34.57 6.38
CA SER A 458 26.07 -35.54 5.47
C SER A 458 24.54 -35.48 5.53
N LEU A 459 23.90 -35.37 4.37
CA LEU A 459 22.43 -35.30 4.19
C LEU A 459 21.83 -36.62 3.67
N SER A 460 22.65 -37.67 3.58
CA SER A 460 22.35 -38.95 2.89
C SER A 460 21.12 -39.72 3.41
N ASN A 461 20.65 -39.45 4.63
CA ASN A 461 19.49 -40.12 5.23
C ASN A 461 18.24 -39.22 5.33
N LEU A 462 18.27 -38.00 4.77
CA LEU A 462 17.18 -37.02 4.86
C LEU A 462 16.14 -37.18 3.73
N GLY A 463 15.56 -38.38 3.60
CA GLY A 463 14.64 -38.71 2.50
C GLY A 463 13.31 -37.92 2.48
N ASN A 464 12.98 -37.21 3.56
CA ASN A 464 11.78 -36.36 3.65
C ASN A 464 12.03 -34.88 3.32
N LEU A 465 13.27 -34.50 3.06
CA LEU A 465 13.66 -33.12 2.79
C LEU A 465 13.03 -32.65 1.47
N LEU A 466 12.36 -31.50 1.52
CA LEU A 466 11.65 -30.88 0.40
C LEU A 466 12.39 -29.65 -0.12
N GLU A 467 12.96 -28.84 0.79
CA GLU A 467 13.57 -27.56 0.45
C GLU A 467 14.90 -27.36 1.20
N ILE A 468 15.95 -27.00 0.45
CA ILE A 468 17.24 -26.55 0.98
C ILE A 468 17.51 -25.12 0.50
N PHE A 469 17.80 -24.24 1.44
CA PHE A 469 18.19 -22.86 1.19
C PHE A 469 19.59 -22.59 1.74
N LEU A 470 20.50 -22.24 0.84
CA LEU A 470 21.92 -21.94 1.09
C LEU A 470 22.31 -20.61 0.43
N THR A 471 21.35 -19.73 0.19
CA THR A 471 21.57 -18.46 -0.52
C THR A 471 22.56 -17.58 0.24
N ASN A 472 23.57 -17.03 -0.43
CA ASN A 472 24.63 -16.19 0.10
C ASN A 472 25.50 -16.85 1.18
N CYS A 473 25.66 -18.18 1.14
CA CYS A 473 26.68 -18.85 1.96
C CYS A 473 28.08 -18.62 1.33
N SER A 474 28.68 -17.46 1.59
CA SER A 474 29.86 -16.99 0.86
C SER A 474 31.08 -17.91 0.98
N ASN A 475 31.21 -18.62 2.09
CA ASN A 475 32.35 -19.49 2.40
C ASN A 475 32.10 -20.96 2.03
N LEU A 476 30.92 -21.29 1.48
CA LEU A 476 30.55 -22.66 1.17
C LEU A 476 31.37 -23.14 -0.04
N GLN A 477 32.30 -24.07 0.19
CA GLN A 477 33.22 -24.54 -0.83
C GLN A 477 32.72 -25.80 -1.54
N LYS A 478 31.99 -26.66 -0.82
CA LYS A 478 31.51 -27.97 -1.31
C LYS A 478 30.17 -28.35 -0.68
N LEU A 479 29.39 -29.14 -1.42
CA LEU A 479 28.21 -29.81 -0.90
C LEU A 479 28.48 -31.30 -0.61
N PRO A 480 27.82 -31.88 0.41
CA PRO A 480 27.90 -33.30 0.70
C PRO A 480 27.17 -34.13 -0.37
N ILE A 481 27.35 -35.45 -0.34
CA ILE A 481 26.63 -36.36 -1.24
C ILE A 481 25.11 -36.25 -1.02
N LEU A 482 24.36 -35.97 -2.09
CA LEU A 482 22.92 -35.69 -2.04
C LEU A 482 22.02 -36.90 -2.38
N ASN A 483 22.58 -38.10 -2.51
CA ASN A 483 21.86 -39.31 -2.99
C ASN A 483 20.63 -39.72 -2.14
N GLY A 484 20.56 -39.26 -0.90
CA GLY A 484 19.44 -39.53 0.01
C GLY A 484 18.17 -38.72 -0.25
N LEU A 485 18.28 -37.60 -0.97
CA LEU A 485 17.27 -36.54 -1.01
C LEU A 485 16.17 -36.78 -2.06
N LYS A 486 15.51 -37.94 -1.98
CA LYS A 486 14.56 -38.44 -3.00
C LYS A 486 13.29 -37.61 -3.19
N ARG A 487 12.98 -36.70 -2.26
CA ARG A 487 11.78 -35.85 -2.27
C ARG A 487 12.09 -34.36 -2.44
N LEU A 488 13.37 -34.01 -2.61
CA LEU A 488 13.80 -32.62 -2.71
C LEU A 488 13.19 -31.97 -3.95
N LYS A 489 12.50 -30.85 -3.73
CA LYS A 489 11.85 -30.03 -4.76
C LYS A 489 12.63 -28.77 -5.05
N LYS A 490 13.27 -28.17 -4.05
CA LYS A 490 13.95 -26.88 -4.20
C LYS A 490 15.35 -26.91 -3.61
N LEU A 491 16.32 -26.43 -4.39
CA LEU A 491 17.70 -26.27 -3.98
C LEU A 491 18.19 -24.89 -4.40
N TYR A 492 18.35 -23.98 -3.44
CA TYR A 492 18.84 -22.62 -3.67
C TYR A 492 20.24 -22.46 -3.09
N LEU A 493 21.20 -22.15 -3.96
CA LEU A 493 22.62 -21.96 -3.69
C LEU A 493 23.11 -20.59 -4.19
N SER A 494 22.19 -19.70 -4.57
CA SER A 494 22.52 -18.40 -5.14
C SER A 494 23.51 -17.63 -4.25
N GLY A 495 24.57 -17.04 -4.80
CA GLY A 495 25.56 -16.25 -4.06
C GLY A 495 26.59 -17.06 -3.27
N CYS A 496 26.69 -18.39 -3.46
CA CYS A 496 27.78 -19.21 -2.90
C CYS A 496 29.08 -18.99 -3.70
N VAL A 497 29.75 -17.86 -3.47
CA VAL A 497 30.86 -17.40 -4.32
C VAL A 497 32.10 -18.31 -4.33
N GLU A 498 32.34 -19.08 -3.26
CA GLU A 498 33.47 -20.04 -3.15
C GLU A 498 33.12 -21.46 -3.62
N LEU A 499 31.89 -21.73 -4.05
CA LEU A 499 31.47 -23.07 -4.48
C LEU A 499 32.11 -23.43 -5.82
N VAL A 500 33.07 -24.35 -5.80
CA VAL A 500 33.87 -24.71 -6.99
C VAL A 500 33.22 -25.84 -7.81
N GLU A 501 32.60 -26.80 -7.14
CA GLU A 501 32.04 -28.00 -7.76
C GLU A 501 30.74 -28.44 -7.08
N LEU A 502 29.89 -29.14 -7.84
CA LEU A 502 28.69 -29.79 -7.33
C LEU A 502 28.89 -31.31 -7.23
N PRO A 503 28.35 -31.97 -6.20
CA PRO A 503 28.22 -33.42 -6.17
C PRO A 503 27.24 -33.86 -7.27
N SER A 504 27.21 -35.17 -7.56
CA SER A 504 26.22 -35.71 -8.50
C SER A 504 24.79 -35.39 -8.03
N LEU A 505 24.00 -34.76 -8.91
CA LEU A 505 22.62 -34.39 -8.65
C LEU A 505 21.60 -35.42 -9.16
N ASN A 506 22.07 -36.54 -9.73
CA ASN A 506 21.23 -37.53 -10.41
C ASN A 506 20.16 -38.16 -9.51
N ALA A 507 20.32 -38.14 -8.19
CA ALA A 507 19.35 -38.68 -7.26
C ALA A 507 18.14 -37.76 -6.98
N LEU A 508 18.19 -36.50 -7.41
CA LEU A 508 17.16 -35.48 -7.12
C LEU A 508 16.03 -35.53 -8.15
N GLU A 509 15.39 -36.69 -8.32
CA GLU A 509 14.37 -36.94 -9.36
C GLU A 509 13.11 -36.07 -9.24
N LYS A 510 12.87 -35.48 -8.06
CA LYS A 510 11.72 -34.62 -7.75
C LYS A 510 12.05 -33.13 -7.75
N LEU A 511 13.26 -32.74 -8.15
CA LEU A 511 13.68 -31.34 -8.15
C LEU A 511 12.86 -30.56 -9.18
N GLU A 512 12.28 -29.45 -8.72
CA GLU A 512 11.48 -28.51 -9.49
C GLU A 512 12.25 -27.20 -9.68
N ASP A 513 12.96 -26.72 -8.66
CA ASP A 513 13.69 -25.44 -8.70
C ASP A 513 15.16 -25.64 -8.31
N LEU A 514 16.06 -25.18 -9.18
CA LEU A 514 17.50 -25.13 -8.93
C LEU A 514 18.07 -23.74 -9.23
N ASP A 515 18.63 -23.09 -8.22
CA ASP A 515 19.27 -21.79 -8.36
C ASP A 515 20.72 -21.85 -7.88
N LEU A 516 21.64 -21.62 -8.80
CA LEU A 516 23.09 -21.54 -8.60
C LEU A 516 23.61 -20.15 -9.00
N SER A 517 22.75 -19.16 -9.15
CA SER A 517 23.15 -17.82 -9.58
C SER A 517 24.23 -17.22 -8.69
N GLY A 518 25.21 -16.49 -9.22
CA GLY A 518 26.27 -15.89 -8.40
C GLY A 518 27.27 -16.89 -7.80
N CYS A 519 27.22 -18.19 -8.13
CA CYS A 519 28.28 -19.15 -7.80
C CYS A 519 29.51 -18.92 -8.68
N ARG A 520 30.23 -17.82 -8.43
CA ARG A 520 31.29 -17.28 -9.30
C ARG A 520 32.56 -18.15 -9.40
N ALA A 521 32.72 -19.16 -8.54
CA ALA A 521 33.80 -20.15 -8.63
C ALA A 521 33.39 -21.44 -9.36
N LEU A 522 32.10 -21.63 -9.68
CA LEU A 522 31.59 -22.84 -10.31
C LEU A 522 31.95 -22.88 -11.80
N GLU A 523 32.88 -23.76 -12.17
CA GLU A 523 33.37 -23.88 -13.56
C GLU A 523 32.81 -25.10 -14.32
N VAL A 524 32.40 -26.14 -13.61
CA VAL A 524 31.99 -27.42 -14.21
C VAL A 524 30.74 -27.95 -13.54
N ILE A 525 29.78 -28.37 -14.37
CA ILE A 525 28.63 -29.20 -13.99
C ILE A 525 28.71 -30.49 -14.81
N GLN A 526 28.56 -31.65 -14.17
CA GLN A 526 28.70 -32.95 -14.86
C GLN A 526 27.64 -33.08 -15.97
N ALA A 527 28.02 -33.63 -17.13
CA ALA A 527 27.18 -33.64 -18.33
C ALA A 527 25.79 -34.30 -18.13
N ASN A 528 25.69 -35.29 -17.25
CA ASN A 528 24.46 -36.03 -16.96
C ASN A 528 23.70 -35.55 -15.70
N SER A 529 24.10 -34.42 -15.10
CA SER A 529 23.57 -33.96 -13.81
C SER A 529 22.05 -33.79 -13.77
N PHE A 530 21.44 -33.41 -14.90
CA PHE A 530 20.01 -33.11 -14.99
C PHE A 530 19.19 -34.22 -15.66
N GLU A 531 19.81 -35.34 -16.03
CA GLU A 531 19.18 -36.40 -16.83
C GLU A 531 17.94 -37.00 -16.15
N LYS A 532 17.91 -37.07 -14.82
CA LYS A 532 16.78 -37.67 -14.09
C LYS A 532 15.74 -36.66 -13.58
N MET A 533 15.95 -35.36 -13.80
CA MET A 533 15.12 -34.28 -13.24
C MET A 533 13.95 -33.92 -14.16
N ILE A 534 13.05 -34.86 -14.41
CA ILE A 534 11.91 -34.68 -15.34
C ILE A 534 10.96 -33.55 -14.85
N GLY A 535 10.92 -33.33 -13.53
CA GLY A 535 10.11 -32.28 -12.89
C GLY A 535 10.72 -30.88 -12.87
N LEU A 536 11.95 -30.68 -13.37
CA LEU A 536 12.64 -29.39 -13.27
C LEU A 536 11.88 -28.32 -14.06
N ARG A 537 11.57 -27.21 -13.39
CA ARG A 537 10.82 -26.04 -13.91
C ARG A 537 11.70 -24.80 -14.00
N ILE A 538 12.54 -24.56 -13.00
CA ILE A 538 13.42 -23.39 -12.93
C ILE A 538 14.87 -23.84 -12.82
N LEU A 539 15.71 -23.36 -13.75
CA LEU A 539 17.16 -23.51 -13.70
C LEU A 539 17.82 -22.15 -13.86
N ASN A 540 18.45 -21.66 -12.79
CA ASN A 540 19.21 -20.42 -12.81
C ASN A 540 20.70 -20.69 -12.56
N LEU A 541 21.53 -20.40 -13.55
CA LEU A 541 22.99 -20.55 -13.51
C LEU A 541 23.70 -19.20 -13.74
N SER A 542 23.01 -18.08 -13.52
CA SER A 542 23.53 -16.74 -13.80
C SER A 542 24.84 -16.44 -13.04
N GLU A 543 25.72 -15.62 -13.60
CA GLU A 543 27.00 -15.22 -12.99
C GLU A 543 27.92 -16.40 -12.57
N THR A 544 27.78 -17.56 -13.22
CA THR A 544 28.70 -18.70 -13.06
C THR A 544 29.83 -18.66 -14.09
N LYS A 545 30.89 -19.46 -13.88
CA LYS A 545 32.02 -19.60 -14.81
C LYS A 545 31.95 -20.87 -15.66
N ILE A 546 30.77 -21.47 -15.79
CA ILE A 546 30.59 -22.69 -16.56
C ILE A 546 31.00 -22.47 -18.03
N LYS A 547 31.76 -23.42 -18.58
CA LYS A 547 32.22 -23.35 -19.99
C LYS A 547 31.21 -23.93 -20.97
N SER A 548 30.39 -24.88 -20.51
CA SER A 548 29.36 -25.56 -21.29
C SER A 548 28.16 -25.89 -20.42
N LEU A 549 26.96 -25.78 -21.00
CA LEU A 549 25.73 -26.22 -20.34
C LEU A 549 25.58 -27.74 -20.44
N PRO A 550 25.29 -28.47 -19.34
CA PRO A 550 24.97 -29.90 -19.39
C PRO A 550 23.76 -30.20 -20.26
N THR A 551 23.63 -31.45 -20.70
CA THR A 551 22.52 -31.86 -21.57
C THR A 551 21.16 -31.74 -20.88
N LEU A 552 20.24 -31.01 -21.51
CA LEU A 552 18.87 -30.77 -21.01
C LEU A 552 17.80 -31.61 -21.77
N CYS A 553 18.12 -32.84 -22.18
CA CYS A 553 17.18 -33.67 -22.97
C CYS A 553 15.93 -34.15 -22.21
N ASN A 554 16.01 -34.33 -20.88
CA ASN A 554 14.93 -34.90 -20.07
C ASN A 554 14.08 -33.92 -19.22
N PRO A 555 14.54 -32.72 -18.78
CA PRO A 555 13.68 -31.77 -18.08
C PRO A 555 12.68 -31.08 -19.03
N SER A 556 11.74 -31.84 -19.57
CA SER A 556 10.71 -31.36 -20.53
C SER A 556 9.70 -30.39 -19.91
N ASN A 557 9.73 -30.21 -18.59
CA ASN A 557 8.88 -29.27 -17.87
C ASN A 557 9.58 -27.94 -17.54
N LEU A 558 10.80 -27.72 -18.04
CA LEU A 558 11.55 -26.50 -17.80
C LEU A 558 10.81 -25.32 -18.40
N SER A 559 10.41 -24.37 -17.55
CA SER A 559 9.75 -23.13 -17.95
C SER A 559 10.67 -21.92 -17.85
N HIS A 560 11.70 -21.95 -16.99
CA HIS A 560 12.63 -20.83 -16.82
C HIS A 560 14.08 -21.32 -16.93
N LEU A 561 14.81 -20.80 -17.92
CA LEU A 561 16.25 -21.02 -18.09
C LEU A 561 16.99 -19.68 -18.07
N ILE A 562 17.71 -19.43 -16.99
CA ILE A 562 18.36 -18.14 -16.72
C ILE A 562 19.88 -18.34 -16.63
N LEU A 563 20.59 -17.75 -17.58
CA LEU A 563 22.04 -17.85 -17.79
C LEU A 563 22.66 -16.44 -17.94
N GLN A 564 22.16 -15.47 -17.15
CA GLN A 564 22.62 -14.09 -17.22
C GLN A 564 24.08 -13.97 -16.80
N ASN A 565 24.88 -13.17 -17.50
CA ASN A 565 26.30 -12.89 -17.22
C ASN A 565 27.17 -14.16 -17.09
N CYS A 566 26.84 -15.23 -17.81
CA CYS A 566 27.68 -16.43 -17.92
C CYS A 566 28.83 -16.18 -18.91
N ILE A 567 29.77 -15.30 -18.53
CA ILE A 567 30.84 -14.82 -19.43
C ILE A 567 31.78 -15.92 -19.95
N GLY A 568 31.87 -17.06 -19.25
CA GLY A 568 32.70 -18.20 -19.65
C GLY A 568 32.00 -19.20 -20.56
N LEU A 569 30.69 -19.06 -20.78
CA LEU A 569 29.88 -20.01 -21.52
C LEU A 569 30.18 -19.91 -23.01
N LYS A 570 30.73 -20.98 -23.58
CA LYS A 570 31.10 -21.07 -25.00
C LYS A 570 30.09 -21.88 -25.82
N ILE A 571 29.56 -22.94 -25.23
CA ILE A 571 28.72 -23.93 -25.91
C ILE A 571 27.40 -24.11 -25.16
N LEU A 572 26.29 -23.98 -25.89
CA LEU A 572 24.96 -24.39 -25.45
C LEU A 572 24.69 -25.83 -25.89
N SER A 573 24.16 -26.65 -24.98
CA SER A 573 23.54 -27.92 -25.37
C SER A 573 22.30 -27.67 -26.24
N PRO A 574 21.88 -28.57 -27.14
CA PRO A 574 20.65 -28.42 -27.90
C PRO A 574 19.44 -28.15 -26.99
N LEU A 575 18.70 -27.07 -27.27
CA LEU A 575 17.54 -26.62 -26.48
C LEU A 575 16.18 -26.87 -27.18
N GLU A 576 16.20 -27.50 -28.37
CA GLU A 576 15.01 -27.68 -29.25
C GLU A 576 13.85 -28.42 -28.58
N HIS A 577 14.13 -29.28 -27.60
CA HIS A 577 13.12 -30.07 -26.89
C HIS A 577 12.42 -29.31 -25.75
N LEU A 578 12.89 -28.10 -25.39
CA LEU A 578 12.34 -27.31 -24.29
C LEU A 578 11.11 -26.51 -24.75
N THR A 579 10.07 -27.20 -25.21
CA THR A 579 8.89 -26.56 -25.84
C THR A 579 8.01 -25.80 -24.86
N LYS A 580 8.12 -26.07 -23.55
CA LYS A 580 7.37 -25.42 -22.46
C LYS A 580 8.07 -24.21 -21.85
N LEU A 581 9.18 -23.76 -22.46
CA LEU A 581 9.96 -22.65 -21.93
C LEU A 581 9.16 -21.35 -22.02
N GLU A 582 8.99 -20.67 -20.90
CA GLU A 582 8.31 -19.37 -20.75
C GLU A 582 9.33 -18.22 -20.67
N GLU A 583 10.52 -18.45 -20.09
CA GLU A 583 11.58 -17.47 -19.96
C GLU A 583 12.96 -18.05 -20.33
N LEU A 584 13.63 -17.36 -21.27
CA LEU A 584 15.01 -17.64 -21.66
C LEU A 584 15.85 -16.36 -21.55
N VAL A 585 16.85 -16.38 -20.67
CA VAL A 585 17.77 -15.26 -20.45
C VAL A 585 19.21 -15.72 -20.67
N LEU A 586 19.85 -15.23 -21.74
CA LEU A 586 21.27 -15.44 -22.07
C LEU A 586 22.07 -14.13 -22.03
N CYS A 587 21.49 -13.05 -21.48
CA CYS A 587 22.10 -11.73 -21.43
C CYS A 587 23.54 -11.77 -20.88
N GLY A 588 24.51 -11.19 -21.58
CA GLY A 588 25.91 -11.11 -21.16
C GLY A 588 26.75 -12.37 -21.42
N ALA A 589 26.20 -13.40 -22.08
CA ALA A 589 26.95 -14.58 -22.54
C ALA A 589 27.81 -14.27 -23.79
N CYS A 590 28.77 -13.35 -23.65
CA CYS A 590 29.54 -12.79 -24.76
C CYS A 590 30.57 -13.76 -25.40
N SER A 591 30.90 -14.87 -24.73
CA SER A 591 31.87 -15.88 -25.23
C SER A 591 31.23 -17.03 -26.01
N LEU A 592 29.91 -17.00 -26.23
CA LEU A 592 29.21 -18.03 -26.99
C LEU A 592 29.77 -18.11 -28.42
N GLU A 593 30.12 -19.31 -28.86
CA GLU A 593 30.53 -19.52 -30.27
C GLU A 593 29.30 -19.36 -31.17
N GLU A 594 29.45 -18.67 -32.32
CA GLU A 594 28.37 -18.15 -33.19
C GLU A 594 27.09 -19.01 -33.19
N THR A 595 26.11 -18.62 -32.38
CA THR A 595 24.86 -19.37 -32.22
C THR A 595 23.84 -18.90 -33.25
N LYS A 596 23.44 -19.76 -34.19
CA LYS A 596 22.32 -19.44 -35.12
C LYS A 596 20.93 -19.42 -34.45
N ALA A 597 20.87 -19.54 -33.12
CA ALA A 597 19.68 -19.55 -32.27
C ALA A 597 18.51 -20.43 -32.75
N GLN A 598 18.76 -21.43 -33.61
CA GLN A 598 17.74 -22.26 -34.28
C GLN A 598 16.80 -22.98 -33.31
N PHE A 599 17.26 -23.23 -32.09
CA PHE A 599 16.46 -23.83 -31.02
C PHE A 599 15.21 -23.02 -30.65
N LEU A 600 15.12 -21.73 -30.99
CA LEU A 600 13.96 -20.88 -30.70
C LEU A 600 12.70 -21.31 -31.47
N GLU A 601 12.82 -21.97 -32.63
CA GLU A 601 11.67 -22.29 -33.50
C GLU A 601 10.60 -23.16 -32.82
N GLY A 602 10.99 -23.96 -31.82
CA GLY A 602 10.12 -24.87 -31.05
C GLY A 602 9.50 -24.28 -29.78
N MET A 603 9.90 -23.08 -29.33
CA MET A 603 9.57 -22.53 -28.00
C MET A 603 8.27 -21.70 -27.99
N LYS A 604 7.13 -22.32 -28.31
CA LYS A 604 5.84 -21.61 -28.52
C LYS A 604 5.28 -20.90 -27.27
N ASP A 605 5.65 -21.37 -26.09
CA ASP A 605 5.17 -20.84 -24.81
C ASP A 605 6.02 -19.66 -24.29
N LEU A 606 7.07 -19.26 -25.02
CA LEU A 606 8.02 -18.25 -24.59
C LEU A 606 7.36 -16.88 -24.44
N GLN A 607 7.52 -16.27 -23.27
CA GLN A 607 7.01 -14.96 -22.88
C GLN A 607 8.14 -13.93 -22.74
N ILE A 608 9.32 -14.35 -22.28
CA ILE A 608 10.49 -13.48 -22.10
C ILE A 608 11.69 -14.09 -22.84
N LEU A 609 12.29 -13.30 -23.73
CA LEU A 609 13.52 -13.62 -24.43
C LEU A 609 14.53 -12.48 -24.28
N ASP A 610 15.63 -12.74 -23.57
CA ASP A 610 16.74 -11.80 -23.45
C ASP A 610 18.04 -12.45 -23.94
N LEU A 611 18.54 -12.00 -25.08
CA LEU A 611 19.79 -12.45 -25.70
C LEU A 611 20.84 -11.33 -25.73
N SER A 612 20.69 -10.31 -24.87
CA SER A 612 21.54 -9.12 -24.91
C SER A 612 23.02 -9.43 -24.76
N GLY A 613 23.88 -8.72 -25.49
CA GLY A 613 25.34 -8.85 -25.40
C GLY A 613 25.89 -10.22 -25.82
N THR A 614 25.10 -11.03 -26.52
CA THR A 614 25.59 -12.26 -27.18
C THR A 614 26.15 -11.93 -28.58
N PRO A 615 27.09 -12.72 -29.12
CA PRO A 615 27.69 -12.47 -30.43
C PRO A 615 26.78 -12.90 -31.61
N LEU A 616 25.47 -12.68 -31.47
CA LEU A 616 24.48 -13.03 -32.48
C LEU A 616 24.61 -12.16 -33.74
N THR A 617 24.77 -12.83 -34.89
CA THR A 617 24.77 -12.21 -36.23
C THR A 617 23.43 -12.38 -36.95
N THR A 618 22.70 -13.46 -36.65
CA THR A 618 21.42 -13.83 -37.28
C THR A 618 20.47 -14.49 -36.27
N LEU A 619 19.16 -14.43 -36.54
CA LEU A 619 18.09 -15.09 -35.78
C LEU A 619 17.22 -15.95 -36.71
N PRO A 620 16.67 -17.08 -36.24
CA PRO A 620 15.61 -17.79 -36.96
C PRO A 620 14.31 -16.97 -36.94
N SER A 621 13.32 -17.38 -37.72
CA SER A 621 12.00 -16.74 -37.69
C SER A 621 11.38 -16.85 -36.29
N LEU A 622 11.03 -15.71 -35.70
CA LEU A 622 10.35 -15.65 -34.39
C LEU A 622 8.83 -15.85 -34.49
N SER A 623 8.29 -16.16 -35.68
CA SER A 623 6.85 -16.20 -35.95
C SER A 623 6.05 -17.17 -35.06
N ASN A 624 6.71 -18.19 -34.51
CA ASN A 624 6.10 -19.18 -33.63
C ASN A 624 6.00 -18.73 -32.16
N LEU A 625 6.69 -17.65 -31.76
CA LEU A 625 6.74 -17.16 -30.38
C LEU A 625 5.56 -16.25 -30.05
N THR A 626 4.33 -16.65 -30.37
CA THR A 626 3.15 -15.78 -30.32
C THR A 626 2.78 -15.28 -28.91
N ASN A 627 3.31 -15.93 -27.87
CA ASN A 627 3.13 -15.55 -26.46
C ASN A 627 4.18 -14.54 -25.96
N LEU A 628 5.15 -14.15 -26.80
CA LEU A 628 6.26 -13.29 -26.39
C LEU A 628 5.76 -11.90 -25.98
N ARG A 629 6.11 -11.50 -24.75
CA ARG A 629 5.82 -10.20 -24.15
C ARG A 629 7.04 -9.31 -24.09
N LYS A 630 8.22 -9.88 -23.86
CA LYS A 630 9.47 -9.12 -23.76
C LYS A 630 10.54 -9.70 -24.67
N LEU A 631 11.09 -8.86 -25.53
CA LEU A 631 12.22 -9.16 -26.40
C LEU A 631 13.35 -8.17 -26.14
N THR A 632 14.51 -8.67 -25.73
CA THR A 632 15.70 -7.85 -25.47
C THR A 632 16.89 -8.44 -26.21
N LEU A 633 17.43 -7.68 -27.17
CA LEU A 633 18.57 -8.04 -28.03
C LEU A 633 19.68 -6.97 -27.93
N ARG A 634 19.71 -6.24 -26.82
CA ARG A 634 20.61 -5.10 -26.63
C ARG A 634 22.08 -5.50 -26.82
N GLY A 635 22.83 -4.70 -27.57
CA GLY A 635 24.26 -4.91 -27.80
C GLY A 635 24.60 -6.09 -28.71
N CYS A 636 23.62 -6.71 -29.37
CA CYS A 636 23.87 -7.67 -30.46
C CYS A 636 24.31 -6.90 -31.72
N SER A 637 25.53 -6.36 -31.70
CA SER A 637 26.03 -5.40 -32.70
C SER A 637 26.15 -5.96 -34.12
N GLY A 638 26.20 -7.28 -34.29
CA GLY A 638 26.20 -7.95 -35.60
C GLY A 638 24.82 -8.15 -36.20
N LEU A 639 23.74 -7.96 -35.44
CA LEU A 639 22.38 -8.28 -35.85
C LEU A 639 21.79 -7.17 -36.74
N LYS A 640 21.49 -7.50 -38.01
CA LYS A 640 20.96 -6.56 -39.01
C LYS A 640 19.44 -6.58 -39.18
N THR A 641 18.80 -7.70 -38.85
CA THR A 641 17.35 -7.90 -39.02
C THR A 641 16.81 -8.81 -37.92
N VAL A 642 15.52 -8.68 -37.61
CA VAL A 642 14.80 -9.57 -36.69
C VAL A 642 13.60 -10.18 -37.45
N PRO A 643 13.71 -11.42 -37.97
CA PRO A 643 12.68 -12.01 -38.81
C PRO A 643 11.49 -12.56 -38.00
N GLY A 644 10.30 -12.60 -38.62
CA GLY A 644 9.11 -13.24 -38.04
C GLY A 644 8.38 -12.43 -36.95
N MET A 645 8.78 -11.17 -36.73
CA MET A 645 8.16 -10.28 -35.73
C MET A 645 6.66 -9.98 -36.00
N GLU A 646 6.20 -10.08 -37.24
CA GLU A 646 4.81 -9.79 -37.65
C GLU A 646 3.73 -10.64 -36.94
N ALA A 647 4.12 -11.75 -36.31
CA ALA A 647 3.21 -12.61 -35.54
C ALA A 647 3.13 -12.25 -34.04
N LEU A 648 4.02 -11.38 -33.53
CA LEU A 648 4.27 -11.16 -32.09
C LEU A 648 3.35 -10.10 -31.46
N LYS A 649 2.03 -10.28 -31.58
CA LYS A 649 1.02 -9.27 -31.17
C LYS A 649 0.96 -8.97 -29.68
N ASN A 650 1.56 -9.83 -28.84
CA ASN A 650 1.54 -9.71 -27.38
C ASN A 650 2.76 -8.96 -26.82
N LEU A 651 3.64 -8.42 -27.65
CA LEU A 651 4.82 -7.70 -27.19
C LEU A 651 4.44 -6.44 -26.41
N GLU A 652 5.01 -6.35 -25.21
CA GLU A 652 4.91 -5.27 -24.25
C GLU A 652 6.23 -4.48 -24.20
N HIS A 653 7.38 -5.14 -24.44
CA HIS A 653 8.71 -4.54 -24.35
C HIS A 653 9.61 -5.01 -25.48
N ILE A 654 10.21 -4.07 -26.21
CA ILE A 654 11.21 -4.32 -27.26
C ILE A 654 12.44 -3.46 -26.97
N ASP A 655 13.58 -4.11 -26.73
CA ASP A 655 14.88 -3.44 -26.59
C ASP A 655 15.86 -3.99 -27.62
N LEU A 656 16.24 -3.13 -28.55
CA LEU A 656 17.19 -3.42 -29.64
C LEU A 656 18.40 -2.49 -29.57
N CYS A 657 18.66 -1.85 -28.42
CA CYS A 657 19.69 -0.82 -28.32
C CYS A 657 21.08 -1.34 -28.74
N GLY A 658 21.84 -0.57 -29.51
CA GLY A 658 23.18 -0.91 -29.95
C GLY A 658 23.26 -2.10 -30.92
N THR A 659 22.17 -2.41 -31.62
CA THR A 659 22.16 -3.37 -32.73
C THR A 659 22.46 -2.68 -34.07
N ALA A 660 22.79 -3.45 -35.11
CA ALA A 660 23.03 -2.94 -36.46
C ALA A 660 21.78 -3.00 -37.35
N ILE A 661 20.58 -2.95 -36.74
CA ILE A 661 19.32 -3.15 -37.45
C ILE A 661 19.09 -2.03 -38.48
N GLU A 662 18.79 -2.44 -39.72
CA GLU A 662 18.59 -1.53 -40.85
C GLU A 662 17.10 -1.13 -41.01
N ARG A 663 16.18 -2.02 -40.63
CA ARG A 663 14.72 -1.81 -40.75
C ARG A 663 13.96 -2.60 -39.70
N LEU A 664 12.80 -2.09 -39.29
CA LEU A 664 11.82 -2.79 -38.46
C LEU A 664 10.60 -3.22 -39.31
N PRO A 665 9.89 -4.30 -38.93
CA PRO A 665 8.58 -4.61 -39.49
C PRO A 665 7.57 -3.49 -39.17
N SER A 666 6.40 -3.55 -39.80
CA SER A 666 5.29 -2.66 -39.45
C SER A 666 4.94 -2.79 -37.97
N LEU A 667 4.91 -1.66 -37.26
CA LEU A 667 4.62 -1.62 -35.82
C LEU A 667 3.12 -1.60 -35.50
N ASN A 668 2.26 -1.55 -36.53
CA ASN A 668 0.80 -1.42 -36.40
C ASN A 668 0.09 -2.50 -35.57
N ILE A 669 0.75 -3.63 -35.34
CA ILE A 669 0.19 -4.80 -34.64
C ILE A 669 0.47 -4.81 -33.13
N TYR A 670 1.38 -3.97 -32.62
CA TYR A 670 1.85 -4.03 -31.22
C TYR A 670 1.07 -3.09 -30.30
N CYS A 671 -0.25 -3.24 -30.24
CA CYS A 671 -1.12 -2.37 -29.44
C CYS A 671 -0.88 -2.44 -27.91
N ARG A 672 -0.11 -3.43 -27.44
CA ARG A 672 0.27 -3.63 -26.03
C ARG A 672 1.67 -3.14 -25.69
N LEU A 673 2.40 -2.57 -26.66
CA LEU A 673 3.78 -2.17 -26.47
C LEU A 673 3.87 -0.95 -25.54
N HIS A 674 4.57 -1.12 -24.42
CA HIS A 674 4.87 -0.07 -23.44
C HIS A 674 6.24 0.55 -23.68
N GLN A 675 7.23 -0.23 -24.11
CA GLN A 675 8.59 0.26 -24.32
C GLN A 675 9.17 -0.17 -25.66
N LEU A 676 9.68 0.81 -26.41
CA LEU A 676 10.44 0.62 -27.64
C LEU A 676 11.78 1.34 -27.53
N LEU A 677 12.85 0.58 -27.29
CA LEU A 677 14.19 1.10 -27.10
C LEU A 677 15.06 0.77 -28.31
N LEU A 678 15.45 1.79 -29.06
CA LEU A 678 16.21 1.71 -30.31
C LEU A 678 17.50 2.54 -30.25
N LYS A 679 17.95 2.89 -29.04
CA LYS A 679 19.15 3.69 -28.84
C LYS A 679 20.37 3.11 -29.56
N ASP A 680 21.15 3.95 -30.23
CA ASP A 680 22.36 3.58 -30.96
C ASP A 680 22.13 2.53 -32.08
N CYS A 681 20.89 2.37 -32.57
CA CYS A 681 20.60 1.63 -33.81
C CYS A 681 21.02 2.45 -35.04
N SER A 682 22.33 2.60 -35.21
CA SER A 682 22.94 3.57 -36.12
C SER A 682 22.67 3.35 -37.62
N ASN A 683 22.13 2.20 -38.02
CA ASN A 683 21.74 1.90 -39.41
C ASN A 683 20.25 2.12 -39.68
N LEU A 684 19.45 2.43 -38.66
CA LEU A 684 18.00 2.61 -38.81
C LEU A 684 17.70 4.02 -39.34
N GLU A 685 17.22 4.11 -40.57
CA GLU A 685 16.92 5.39 -41.25
C GLU A 685 15.43 5.76 -41.29
N GLU A 686 14.54 4.80 -41.08
CA GLU A 686 13.09 4.98 -41.16
C GLU A 686 12.35 4.27 -40.03
N LEU A 687 11.27 4.91 -39.56
CA LEU A 687 10.33 4.38 -38.57
C LEU A 687 8.91 4.81 -39.00
N GLN A 688 7.99 3.85 -39.09
CA GLN A 688 6.63 4.09 -39.60
C GLN A 688 5.58 3.43 -38.69
N ASN A 689 4.33 3.90 -38.76
CA ASN A 689 3.14 3.31 -38.12
C ASN A 689 3.12 3.32 -36.57
N LEU A 690 3.64 4.39 -35.96
CA LEU A 690 3.61 4.55 -34.49
C LEU A 690 2.21 4.83 -33.93
N ASN A 691 1.29 5.38 -34.73
CA ASN A 691 -0.06 5.77 -34.30
C ASN A 691 -0.90 4.68 -33.61
N SER A 692 -0.57 3.40 -33.86
CA SER A 692 -1.21 2.24 -33.25
C SER A 692 -0.73 1.91 -31.82
N LEU A 693 0.43 2.44 -31.40
CA LEU A 693 1.12 2.09 -30.16
C LEU A 693 0.55 2.89 -28.97
N THR A 694 -0.76 2.90 -28.81
CA THR A 694 -1.49 3.76 -27.85
C THR A 694 -1.06 3.57 -26.39
N GLN A 695 -0.48 2.42 -26.04
CA GLN A 695 0.03 2.09 -24.71
C GLN A 695 1.52 2.41 -24.50
N LEU A 696 2.20 2.99 -25.50
CA LEU A 696 3.63 3.26 -25.44
C LEU A 696 3.94 4.35 -24.42
N GLU A 697 4.81 4.02 -23.46
CA GLU A 697 5.28 4.89 -22.38
C GLU A 697 6.68 5.41 -22.66
N VAL A 698 7.55 4.59 -23.26
CA VAL A 698 8.94 4.94 -23.54
C VAL A 698 9.30 4.66 -25.00
N LEU A 699 9.79 5.69 -25.68
CA LEU A 699 10.34 5.61 -27.04
C LEU A 699 11.75 6.22 -27.05
N ASP A 700 12.78 5.39 -27.25
CA ASP A 700 14.17 5.86 -27.37
C ASP A 700 14.69 5.65 -28.80
N LEU A 701 14.88 6.75 -29.52
CA LEU A 701 15.41 6.83 -30.88
C LEU A 701 16.80 7.49 -30.92
N SER A 702 17.42 7.73 -29.76
CA SER A 702 18.71 8.42 -29.70
C SER A 702 19.79 7.63 -30.45
N GLY A 703 20.67 8.31 -31.18
CA GLY A 703 21.72 7.64 -31.95
C GLY A 703 21.26 6.86 -33.19
N THR A 704 19.98 6.94 -33.57
CA THR A 704 19.48 6.46 -34.88
C THR A 704 19.74 7.48 -35.99
N ARG A 705 19.50 7.10 -37.26
CA ARG A 705 19.64 7.98 -38.44
C ARG A 705 18.28 8.33 -39.06
N ILE A 706 17.23 8.39 -38.25
CA ILE A 706 15.87 8.63 -38.74
C ILE A 706 15.77 10.03 -39.36
N LYS A 707 15.36 10.08 -40.65
CA LYS A 707 15.36 11.31 -41.47
C LYS A 707 14.08 12.15 -41.38
N LYS A 708 13.02 11.62 -40.75
CA LYS A 708 11.71 12.28 -40.62
C LYS A 708 11.32 12.42 -39.16
N PHE A 709 10.74 13.57 -38.79
CA PHE A 709 10.17 13.76 -37.46
C PHE A 709 8.91 12.88 -37.30
N PRO A 710 8.80 12.08 -36.22
CA PRO A 710 7.66 11.17 -36.02
C PRO A 710 6.44 11.93 -35.48
N TYR A 711 5.66 12.59 -36.35
CA TYR A 711 4.49 13.36 -35.92
C TYR A 711 3.41 12.51 -35.23
N GLU A 712 3.39 11.21 -35.51
CA GLU A 712 2.51 10.22 -34.92
C GLU A 712 2.64 10.12 -33.39
N ILE A 713 3.72 10.65 -32.77
CA ILE A 713 3.86 10.73 -31.30
C ILE A 713 2.74 11.54 -30.64
N SER A 714 2.09 12.44 -31.37
CA SER A 714 0.97 13.24 -30.85
C SER A 714 -0.26 12.39 -30.54
N GLU A 715 -0.36 11.18 -31.12
CA GLU A 715 -1.43 10.23 -30.86
C GLU A 715 -1.04 9.24 -29.74
N LEU A 716 0.21 9.30 -29.24
CA LEU A 716 0.74 8.44 -28.17
C LEU A 716 0.52 9.06 -26.78
N THR A 717 -0.69 8.94 -26.27
CA THR A 717 -1.12 9.65 -25.06
C THR A 717 -0.58 9.08 -23.75
N CYS A 718 -0.07 7.85 -23.79
CA CYS A 718 0.62 7.23 -22.65
C CYS A 718 2.12 7.54 -22.65
N LEU A 719 2.64 8.23 -23.68
CA LEU A 719 4.08 8.48 -23.80
C LEU A 719 4.56 9.38 -22.65
N GLU A 720 5.44 8.83 -21.83
CA GLU A 720 6.08 9.50 -20.70
C GLU A 720 7.47 9.97 -21.04
N ARG A 721 8.21 9.22 -21.86
CA ARG A 721 9.58 9.54 -22.26
C ARG A 721 9.79 9.36 -23.75
N LEU A 722 10.40 10.38 -24.37
CA LEU A 722 10.82 10.36 -25.76
C LEU A 722 12.25 10.87 -25.89
N ASP A 723 13.13 10.00 -26.36
CA ASP A 723 14.47 10.39 -26.77
C ASP A 723 14.52 10.42 -28.31
N LEU A 724 14.66 11.62 -28.88
CA LEU A 724 14.73 11.84 -30.32
C LEU A 724 16.17 11.63 -30.86
N PRO A 725 16.33 11.36 -32.16
CA PRO A 725 17.63 11.31 -32.84
C PRO A 725 18.22 12.72 -33.05
N ASP A 726 19.46 12.80 -33.53
CA ASP A 726 20.03 14.07 -34.02
C ASP A 726 19.25 14.54 -35.27
N LEU A 727 18.58 15.69 -35.17
CA LEU A 727 17.67 16.20 -36.21
C LEU A 727 18.37 17.09 -37.25
N LYS A 728 19.71 17.08 -37.34
CA LYS A 728 20.47 17.87 -38.34
C LYS A 728 20.04 17.61 -39.78
N ASP A 729 19.67 16.37 -40.10
CA ASP A 729 19.30 15.96 -41.46
C ASP A 729 17.80 16.11 -41.77
N VAL A 730 16.99 16.55 -40.80
CA VAL A 730 15.56 16.84 -40.99
C VAL A 730 15.38 18.23 -41.61
N LEU A 731 14.58 18.35 -42.67
CA LEU A 731 14.40 19.58 -43.45
C LEU A 731 13.53 20.64 -42.74
N GLU A 732 12.31 20.28 -42.33
CA GLU A 732 11.36 21.20 -41.67
C GLU A 732 10.56 20.49 -40.58
N ILE A 733 10.23 21.22 -39.50
CA ILE A 733 9.40 20.73 -38.38
C ILE A 733 8.22 21.69 -38.15
N ASP A 734 7.01 21.20 -38.42
CA ASP A 734 5.76 21.88 -38.12
C ASP A 734 5.30 21.66 -36.66
N LEU A 735 5.48 22.68 -35.82
CA LEU A 735 5.06 22.67 -34.42
C LEU A 735 3.53 22.62 -34.25
N GLY A 736 2.75 23.03 -35.25
CA GLY A 736 1.29 22.97 -35.22
C GLY A 736 0.74 21.53 -35.27
N LYS A 737 1.56 20.57 -35.72
CA LYS A 737 1.21 19.14 -35.74
C LYS A 737 1.53 18.43 -34.42
N ILE A 738 2.20 19.10 -33.48
CA ILE A 738 2.57 18.54 -32.17
C ILE A 738 1.49 18.94 -31.16
N LYS A 739 0.61 18.00 -30.81
CA LYS A 739 -0.47 18.25 -29.84
C LYS A 739 -0.05 17.95 -28.40
N TYR A 740 0.77 16.92 -28.23
CA TYR A 740 1.10 16.35 -26.93
C TYR A 740 2.60 16.12 -26.80
N LEU A 741 3.15 16.49 -25.64
CA LEU A 741 4.56 16.26 -25.32
C LEU A 741 4.72 15.40 -24.06
N PRO A 742 5.62 14.39 -24.12
CA PRO A 742 5.88 13.53 -22.99
C PRO A 742 6.55 14.31 -21.84
N LYS A 743 6.60 13.66 -20.69
CA LYS A 743 7.22 14.23 -19.49
C LYS A 743 8.72 14.41 -19.71
N GLU A 744 9.43 13.38 -20.16
CA GLU A 744 10.87 13.41 -20.40
C GLU A 744 11.17 13.53 -21.90
N LEU A 745 12.02 14.49 -22.27
CA LEU A 745 12.29 14.83 -23.67
C LEU A 745 13.69 15.45 -23.84
N ASN A 746 14.50 14.89 -24.73
CA ASN A 746 15.92 15.26 -24.96
C ASN A 746 16.12 16.38 -26.01
N TRP A 747 15.21 17.35 -26.10
CA TRP A 747 15.20 18.38 -27.17
C TRP A 747 16.49 19.18 -27.30
N ASP A 748 17.15 19.48 -26.19
CA ASP A 748 18.41 20.23 -26.17
C ASP A 748 19.59 19.46 -26.78
N GLN A 749 19.48 18.12 -26.83
CA GLN A 749 20.51 17.22 -27.37
C GLN A 749 20.29 16.90 -28.86
N CYS A 750 19.11 17.19 -29.41
CA CYS A 750 18.71 16.78 -30.77
C CYS A 750 19.04 17.81 -31.86
N GLY A 751 19.78 18.88 -31.55
CA GLY A 751 20.22 19.87 -32.53
C GLY A 751 19.12 20.84 -33.04
N LEU A 752 17.86 20.66 -32.62
CA LEU A 752 16.70 21.47 -33.03
C LEU A 752 16.91 22.98 -32.82
N PHE A 753 17.53 23.37 -31.71
CA PHE A 753 17.70 24.77 -31.31
C PHE A 753 18.90 25.47 -31.95
N LYS A 754 19.72 24.74 -32.72
CA LYS A 754 20.87 25.33 -33.42
C LYS A 754 20.48 25.99 -34.75
N ASP A 755 19.33 25.64 -35.32
CA ASP A 755 18.85 26.15 -36.60
C ASP A 755 17.32 26.36 -36.57
N THR A 756 16.88 27.48 -36.01
CA THR A 756 15.45 27.84 -35.86
C THR A 756 14.76 28.13 -37.20
N ALA A 757 15.50 28.21 -38.31
CA ALA A 757 14.94 28.37 -39.65
C ALA A 757 14.11 27.17 -40.12
N LYS A 758 14.32 25.99 -39.50
CA LYS A 758 13.60 24.75 -39.80
C LYS A 758 12.19 24.68 -39.19
N LEU A 759 11.82 25.62 -38.31
CA LEU A 759 10.52 25.63 -37.63
C LEU A 759 9.48 26.42 -38.43
N VAL A 760 8.34 25.79 -38.72
CA VAL A 760 7.19 26.42 -39.38
C VAL A 760 6.35 27.22 -38.37
N LYS A 761 5.92 28.44 -38.74
CA LYS A 761 5.12 29.33 -37.87
C LYS A 761 3.68 28.81 -37.72
N CYS A 762 3.18 28.75 -36.48
CA CYS A 762 1.80 28.37 -36.16
C CYS A 762 1.03 29.58 -35.60
N GLU A 763 -0.24 29.77 -35.98
CA GLU A 763 -1.04 30.91 -35.51
C GLU A 763 -1.56 30.71 -34.07
N LYS A 764 -1.85 29.46 -33.64
CA LYS A 764 -2.42 29.13 -32.32
C LYS A 764 -2.04 27.73 -31.80
N PRO A 765 -0.77 27.47 -31.43
CA PRO A 765 -0.38 26.19 -30.87
C PRO A 765 -1.06 25.93 -29.51
N THR A 766 -1.80 24.83 -29.42
CA THR A 766 -2.26 24.26 -28.15
C THR A 766 -1.38 23.06 -27.85
N ILE A 767 -0.58 23.12 -26.79
CA ILE A 767 0.37 22.08 -26.44
C ILE A 767 0.07 21.59 -25.03
N PHE A 768 -0.25 20.30 -24.93
CA PHE A 768 -0.39 19.61 -23.66
C PHE A 768 0.98 19.14 -23.18
N VAL A 769 1.33 19.50 -21.95
CA VAL A 769 2.65 19.25 -21.37
C VAL A 769 2.48 18.50 -20.05
N ARG A 770 3.08 17.30 -19.96
CA ARG A 770 3.15 16.54 -18.70
C ARG A 770 4.46 16.72 -17.91
N GLY A 771 5.44 17.41 -18.48
CA GLY A 771 6.80 17.57 -17.93
C GLY A 771 7.23 19.02 -17.72
N LYS A 772 8.40 19.20 -17.11
CA LYS A 772 9.03 20.50 -16.86
C LYS A 772 10.10 20.88 -17.89
N GLU A 773 10.54 19.89 -18.65
CA GLU A 773 11.70 19.89 -19.51
C GLU A 773 11.51 20.91 -20.64
N ILE A 774 10.28 21.05 -21.16
CA ILE A 774 9.95 22.08 -22.15
C ILE A 774 10.14 23.50 -21.60
N PHE A 775 9.79 23.75 -20.34
CA PHE A 775 9.90 25.09 -19.75
C PHE A 775 11.37 25.50 -19.59
N GLN A 776 12.24 24.56 -19.21
CA GLN A 776 13.69 24.77 -19.18
C GLN A 776 14.28 24.98 -20.58
N CYS A 777 13.75 24.29 -21.60
CA CYS A 777 14.17 24.50 -22.99
C CYS A 777 13.76 25.88 -23.51
N LEU A 778 12.52 26.32 -23.24
CA LEU A 778 12.01 27.63 -23.64
C LEU A 778 12.81 28.77 -22.98
N GLU A 779 13.21 28.59 -21.72
CA GLU A 779 14.05 29.56 -21.02
C GLU A 779 15.43 29.75 -21.71
N LYS A 780 16.03 28.67 -22.20
CA LYS A 780 17.32 28.72 -22.92
C LYS A 780 17.22 29.29 -24.34
N SER A 781 16.01 29.48 -24.89
CA SER A 781 15.81 29.88 -26.29
C SER A 781 14.66 30.91 -26.44
N PRO A 782 14.92 32.20 -26.11
CA PRO A 782 13.90 33.25 -26.11
C PRO A 782 13.26 33.51 -27.49
N GLU A 783 13.96 33.19 -28.57
CA GLU A 783 13.46 33.35 -29.95
C GLU A 783 12.23 32.48 -30.24
N LEU A 784 12.13 31.29 -29.61
CA LEU A 784 10.96 30.43 -29.73
C LEU A 784 9.72 31.12 -29.18
N TRP A 785 9.88 31.77 -28.04
CA TRP A 785 8.83 32.56 -27.40
C TRP A 785 8.37 33.68 -28.33
N ASN A 786 9.34 34.50 -28.75
CA ASN A 786 9.07 35.73 -29.49
C ASN A 786 8.59 35.49 -30.93
N LYS A 787 8.91 34.34 -31.55
CA LYS A 787 8.58 34.08 -32.97
C LYS A 787 7.48 33.04 -33.16
N TYR A 788 7.38 32.04 -32.27
CA TYR A 788 6.54 30.85 -32.49
C TYR A 788 5.44 30.65 -31.43
N PHE A 789 5.60 31.16 -30.20
CA PHE A 789 4.62 31.01 -29.11
C PHE A 789 3.90 32.31 -28.70
N LYS A 790 3.81 33.31 -29.59
CA LYS A 790 3.14 34.60 -29.27
C LYS A 790 1.70 34.45 -28.77
N GLN A 791 0.96 33.49 -29.32
CA GLN A 791 -0.38 33.06 -28.86
C GLN A 791 -0.24 31.58 -28.48
N PHE A 792 -0.62 31.20 -27.26
CA PHE A 792 -0.42 29.84 -26.77
C PHE A 792 -1.49 29.43 -25.76
N HIS A 793 -1.72 28.12 -25.71
CA HIS A 793 -2.46 27.48 -24.62
C HIS A 793 -1.64 26.30 -24.11
N PHE A 794 -1.09 26.45 -22.90
CA PHE A 794 -0.39 25.38 -22.20
C PHE A 794 -1.29 24.79 -21.12
N VAL A 795 -1.39 23.46 -21.09
CA VAL A 795 -2.11 22.71 -20.06
C VAL A 795 -1.16 21.77 -19.36
N VAL A 796 -1.05 21.91 -18.04
CA VAL A 796 -0.17 21.12 -17.16
C VAL A 796 -1.03 20.22 -16.26
N GLY A 797 -0.98 18.89 -16.43
CA GLY A 797 -1.93 17.94 -15.80
C GLY A 797 -1.39 16.50 -15.61
N HIS A 798 -1.92 15.77 -14.60
CA HIS A 798 -1.52 14.40 -14.22
C HIS A 798 -2.72 13.48 -14.41
N HIS A 799 -2.53 12.40 -15.17
CA HIS A 799 -3.49 11.37 -15.55
C HIS A 799 -4.83 11.86 -16.14
N MET A 800 -4.96 11.65 -17.45
CA MET A 800 -6.25 11.55 -18.12
C MET A 800 -6.86 10.19 -17.75
N LYS A 801 -8.02 10.17 -17.10
CA LYS A 801 -8.81 8.94 -17.02
C LYS A 801 -9.26 8.60 -18.44
N GLN A 802 -8.94 7.40 -18.89
CA GLN A 802 -9.64 6.79 -20.01
C GLN A 802 -11.07 6.50 -19.53
N ASP A 803 -12.07 7.07 -20.19
CA ASP A 803 -13.44 6.57 -20.05
C ASP A 803 -13.50 5.18 -20.73
N GLU A 804 -14.49 4.36 -20.34
CA GLU A 804 -14.62 2.94 -20.70
C GLU A 804 -14.68 2.64 -22.22
N ASP A 805 -14.77 3.67 -23.08
CA ASP A 805 -14.80 3.56 -24.54
C ASP A 805 -13.45 3.77 -25.25
N GLY A 806 -12.34 3.98 -24.52
CA GLY A 806 -10.99 4.07 -25.12
C GLY A 806 -10.72 5.30 -25.98
N ASP A 807 -11.73 6.16 -26.20
CA ASP A 807 -11.54 7.52 -26.68
C ASP A 807 -11.00 8.36 -25.52
N ILE A 808 -9.91 9.08 -25.78
CA ILE A 808 -9.43 10.13 -24.88
C ILE A 808 -10.36 11.29 -25.11
N ASN A 809 -11.50 11.23 -24.44
CA ASN A 809 -12.35 12.37 -24.22
C ASN A 809 -11.57 13.35 -23.32
N PHE A 810 -10.67 14.13 -23.94
CA PHE A 810 -10.95 15.55 -23.84
C PHE A 810 -12.35 15.64 -24.38
N SER A 811 -13.36 15.84 -23.53
CA SER A 811 -14.64 16.30 -24.02
C SER A 811 -14.31 17.35 -25.07
N LYS A 812 -14.56 17.02 -26.35
CA LYS A 812 -14.32 17.93 -27.47
C LYS A 812 -15.07 19.26 -27.28
N ASP A 813 -15.87 19.33 -26.23
CA ASP A 813 -16.73 20.43 -25.85
C ASP A 813 -16.49 21.05 -24.47
N ARG A 814 -15.45 20.72 -23.67
CA ARG A 814 -15.24 21.44 -22.37
C ARG A 814 -13.81 21.90 -22.10
N LEU A 815 -13.42 22.97 -22.79
CA LEU A 815 -12.41 23.89 -22.27
C LEU A 815 -13.02 24.54 -21.02
N PHE A 816 -12.62 24.19 -19.80
CA PHE A 816 -13.24 24.74 -18.57
C PHE A 816 -13.23 26.27 -18.55
N PHE A 817 -12.16 26.88 -19.05
CA PHE A 817 -12.10 28.33 -19.21
C PHE A 817 -13.09 28.84 -20.29
N ARG A 818 -13.28 28.12 -21.41
CA ARG A 818 -14.19 28.52 -22.50
C ARG A 818 -15.67 28.25 -22.18
N ASP A 819 -15.97 27.19 -21.44
CA ASP A 819 -17.34 26.76 -21.13
C ASP A 819 -17.98 27.61 -20.05
N VAL A 820 -17.25 27.94 -18.98
CA VAL A 820 -17.76 28.89 -17.99
C VAL A 820 -17.86 30.30 -18.60
N TYR A 821 -16.89 30.66 -19.46
CA TYR A 821 -16.91 31.89 -20.26
C TYR A 821 -18.14 32.03 -21.16
N PHE A 822 -18.62 30.94 -21.78
CA PHE A 822 -19.84 30.97 -22.62
C PHE A 822 -21.16 30.92 -21.80
N HIS A 823 -21.18 30.31 -20.61
CA HIS A 823 -22.40 30.17 -19.80
C HIS A 823 -22.67 31.37 -18.87
N THR A 824 -21.66 32.19 -18.57
CA THR A 824 -21.89 33.52 -17.97
C THR A 824 -22.04 34.54 -19.11
N ARG A 825 -23.27 34.97 -19.41
CA ARG A 825 -23.64 35.92 -20.49
C ARG A 825 -22.94 37.30 -20.51
N TYR A 826 -21.84 37.50 -19.79
CA TYR A 826 -21.26 38.81 -19.45
C TYR A 826 -19.75 38.96 -19.72
N PHE A 827 -19.07 38.01 -20.40
CA PHE A 827 -17.63 38.11 -20.73
C PHE A 827 -17.35 38.26 -22.24
N CYS A 828 -16.55 39.27 -22.63
CA CYS A 828 -15.93 39.40 -23.96
C CYS A 828 -14.42 39.69 -23.80
N ILE A 829 -13.55 38.67 -23.92
CA ILE A 829 -12.11 38.86 -24.16
C ILE A 829 -11.88 38.82 -25.68
N PRO A 830 -11.14 39.77 -26.29
CA PRO A 830 -10.81 39.70 -27.71
C PRO A 830 -10.05 38.41 -28.06
N VAL A 831 -10.51 37.70 -29.09
CA VAL A 831 -9.95 36.40 -29.57
C VAL A 831 -8.48 36.50 -30.01
N GLU A 832 -7.95 37.71 -30.13
CA GLU A 832 -6.60 38.02 -30.59
C GLU A 832 -5.53 37.95 -29.48
N ASP A 833 -5.90 37.75 -28.21
CA ASP A 833 -5.01 37.96 -27.06
C ASP A 833 -5.05 36.83 -25.99
N VAL A 834 -4.93 35.57 -26.41
CA VAL A 834 -5.03 34.40 -25.53
C VAL A 834 -3.64 33.82 -25.22
N GLN A 835 -3.08 34.26 -24.10
CA GLN A 835 -1.87 33.71 -23.47
C GLN A 835 -2.29 33.03 -22.16
N LEU A 836 -2.81 31.80 -22.29
CA LEU A 836 -3.50 31.07 -21.22
C LEU A 836 -2.65 29.90 -20.71
N LEU A 837 -2.56 29.80 -19.39
CA LEU A 837 -1.93 28.69 -18.68
C LEU A 837 -2.93 28.00 -17.74
N GLU A 838 -3.13 26.71 -17.91
CA GLU A 838 -3.98 25.88 -17.06
C GLU A 838 -3.14 24.85 -16.29
N ILE A 839 -3.34 24.77 -14.97
CA ILE A 839 -2.59 23.88 -14.08
C ILE A 839 -3.60 23.02 -13.29
N HIS A 840 -3.52 21.71 -13.48
CA HIS A 840 -4.41 20.71 -12.88
C HIS A 840 -3.65 19.73 -12.00
N GLY A 841 -3.97 19.69 -10.70
CA GLY A 841 -3.43 18.74 -9.74
C GLY A 841 -2.33 19.31 -8.84
N SER A 842 -1.72 18.43 -8.05
CA SER A 842 -0.80 18.78 -6.96
C SER A 842 0.68 18.73 -7.39
N TYR A 843 1.19 19.76 -8.07
CA TYR A 843 2.61 19.85 -8.42
C TYR A 843 3.44 20.63 -7.39
N ILE A 844 4.72 20.26 -7.31
CA ILE A 844 5.79 21.20 -6.99
C ILE A 844 6.15 21.86 -8.33
N LEU A 845 6.07 23.18 -8.41
CA LEU A 845 6.36 23.88 -9.66
C LEU A 845 7.81 23.65 -10.08
N PRO A 846 8.07 23.40 -11.36
CA PRO A 846 9.42 23.13 -11.80
C PRO A 846 10.30 24.38 -11.94
N ASN A 847 11.62 24.21 -11.79
CA ASN A 847 12.60 25.23 -12.13
C ASN A 847 12.48 25.62 -13.62
N GLY A 848 12.49 26.92 -13.92
CA GLY A 848 12.29 27.49 -15.26
C GLY A 848 10.85 27.86 -15.61
N PHE A 849 9.87 27.49 -14.77
CA PHE A 849 8.44 27.82 -14.92
C PHE A 849 8.15 29.34 -14.96
N GLU A 850 8.99 30.13 -14.30
CA GLU A 850 8.91 31.59 -14.27
C GLU A 850 9.01 32.22 -15.66
N SER A 851 9.71 31.56 -16.59
CA SER A 851 9.83 32.00 -17.99
C SER A 851 8.49 31.98 -18.73
N VAL A 852 7.59 31.04 -18.43
CA VAL A 852 6.24 31.00 -19.04
C VAL A 852 5.31 32.00 -18.38
N LEU A 853 5.42 32.15 -17.05
CA LEU A 853 4.63 33.13 -16.29
C LEU A 853 4.84 34.55 -16.83
N LYS A 854 6.08 34.94 -17.20
CA LYS A 854 6.42 36.25 -17.82
C LYS A 854 5.49 36.68 -18.94
N HIS A 855 4.93 35.71 -19.64
CA HIS A 855 4.13 35.95 -20.82
C HIS A 855 2.70 35.40 -20.69
N THR A 856 2.25 35.11 -19.47
CA THR A 856 0.91 34.59 -19.17
C THR A 856 -0.02 35.73 -18.76
N LYS A 857 -1.17 35.87 -19.43
CA LYS A 857 -2.20 36.87 -19.10
C LYS A 857 -3.31 36.31 -18.20
N TYR A 858 -3.62 35.03 -18.34
CA TYR A 858 -4.67 34.35 -17.58
C TYR A 858 -4.16 33.03 -17.01
N LEU A 859 -4.44 32.78 -15.74
CA LEU A 859 -4.01 31.58 -15.02
C LEU A 859 -5.22 30.84 -14.43
N SER A 860 -5.30 29.53 -14.71
CA SER A 860 -6.24 28.61 -14.07
C SER A 860 -5.49 27.58 -13.22
N LEU A 861 -5.86 27.48 -11.94
CA LEU A 861 -5.31 26.54 -10.96
C LEU A 861 -6.42 25.69 -10.38
N VAL A 862 -6.38 24.38 -10.61
CA VAL A 862 -7.46 23.44 -10.27
C VAL A 862 -6.90 22.21 -9.55
N ASP A 863 -7.57 21.75 -8.49
CA ASP A 863 -7.23 20.51 -7.75
C ASP A 863 -5.82 20.51 -7.11
N ASN A 864 -5.29 21.68 -6.74
CA ASN A 864 -3.95 21.79 -6.17
C ASN A 864 -3.93 21.60 -4.64
N LYS A 865 -3.16 20.62 -4.16
CA LYS A 865 -3.07 20.28 -2.73
C LYS A 865 -1.77 20.73 -2.06
N SER A 866 -0.93 21.50 -2.75
CA SER A 866 0.44 21.85 -2.31
C SER A 866 0.65 23.36 -2.13
N ILE A 867 0.09 24.17 -3.03
CA ILE A 867 0.26 25.62 -3.08
C ILE A 867 -0.63 26.25 -2.01
N SER A 868 0.00 26.94 -1.06
CA SER A 868 -0.71 27.63 0.01
C SER A 868 -1.04 29.10 -0.29
N ARG A 869 -0.42 29.69 -1.33
CA ARG A 869 -0.53 31.09 -1.78
C ARG A 869 0.10 31.28 -3.17
N LEU A 870 -0.32 32.29 -3.95
CA LEU A 870 0.19 32.50 -5.32
C LEU A 870 1.63 33.01 -5.40
N SER A 871 2.14 33.72 -4.39
CA SER A 871 3.55 34.18 -4.34
C SER A 871 4.56 33.02 -4.46
N LYS A 872 4.19 31.82 -3.99
CA LYS A 872 4.94 30.57 -4.18
C LYS A 872 5.09 30.13 -5.63
N LEU A 873 4.39 30.77 -6.58
CA LEU A 873 4.52 30.50 -8.01
C LEU A 873 5.79 31.07 -8.66
N GLY A 874 6.63 31.81 -7.93
CA GLY A 874 7.83 32.45 -8.49
C GLY A 874 7.51 33.77 -9.21
N ALA A 875 6.57 34.54 -8.64
CA ALA A 875 5.83 35.58 -9.35
C ALA A 875 6.56 36.94 -9.51
N HIS A 876 7.88 37.01 -9.36
CA HIS A 876 8.63 38.27 -9.50
C HIS A 876 8.64 38.84 -10.93
N ASN A 877 8.03 38.15 -11.90
CA ASN A 877 8.08 38.46 -13.33
C ASN A 877 6.71 38.68 -14.02
N VAL A 878 5.59 38.75 -13.28
CA VAL A 878 4.22 38.69 -13.87
C VAL A 878 3.51 40.04 -13.88
N ALA A 879 4.07 40.99 -14.64
CA ALA A 879 3.50 42.32 -14.79
C ALA A 879 2.19 42.35 -15.62
N GLU A 880 1.87 41.31 -16.39
CA GLU A 880 0.77 41.33 -17.37
C GLU A 880 -0.46 40.49 -16.99
N MET A 881 -0.46 39.86 -15.80
CA MET A 881 -1.59 39.03 -15.36
C MET A 881 -2.86 39.86 -15.13
N ARG A 882 -3.97 39.41 -15.73
CA ARG A 882 -5.29 40.07 -15.66
C ARG A 882 -6.38 39.26 -14.99
N GLY A 883 -6.22 37.93 -14.84
CA GLY A 883 -7.26 37.10 -14.22
C GLY A 883 -6.74 35.80 -13.60
N TYR A 884 -7.32 35.45 -12.45
CA TYR A 884 -7.08 34.18 -11.74
C TYR A 884 -8.36 33.35 -11.62
N TRP A 885 -8.22 32.06 -11.90
CA TRP A 885 -9.22 31.05 -11.60
C TRP A 885 -8.62 30.02 -10.65
N ILE A 886 -9.19 29.86 -9.46
CA ILE A 886 -8.69 28.95 -8.43
C ILE A 886 -9.82 28.06 -7.93
N ASP A 887 -9.69 26.74 -8.10
CA ASP A 887 -10.73 25.78 -7.72
C ASP A 887 -10.14 24.52 -7.04
N ARG A 888 -10.83 24.01 -6.01
CA ARG A 888 -10.45 22.79 -5.25
C ARG A 888 -9.02 22.80 -4.69
N CYS A 889 -8.50 23.97 -4.31
CA CYS A 889 -7.15 24.14 -3.80
C CYS A 889 -7.06 24.00 -2.26
N THR A 890 -7.01 22.77 -1.74
CA THR A 890 -7.33 22.49 -0.32
C THR A 890 -6.35 23.03 0.72
N LYS A 891 -5.10 23.36 0.35
CA LYS A 891 -4.10 23.93 1.28
C LYS A 891 -3.91 25.44 1.15
N MET A 892 -4.69 26.10 0.29
CA MET A 892 -4.58 27.54 0.10
C MET A 892 -5.16 28.27 1.32
N GLU A 893 -4.29 28.97 2.06
CA GLU A 893 -4.67 29.72 3.26
C GLU A 893 -4.93 31.20 2.97
N SER A 894 -4.22 31.74 1.99
CA SER A 894 -4.38 33.09 1.47
C SER A 894 -4.05 33.09 -0.02
N ILE A 895 -4.72 33.91 -0.83
CA ILE A 895 -4.43 33.99 -2.27
C ILE A 895 -3.17 34.84 -2.49
N LEU A 896 -3.09 35.98 -1.83
CA LEU A 896 -1.99 36.95 -1.86
C LEU A 896 -1.59 37.37 -0.43
N ASP A 897 -0.30 37.42 -0.10
CA ASP A 897 0.22 37.64 1.26
C ASP A 897 0.70 39.07 1.58
N GLY A 898 0.76 39.96 0.59
CA GLY A 898 1.11 41.38 0.78
C GLY A 898 2.59 41.73 0.63
N GLU A 899 3.42 40.82 0.10
CA GLU A 899 4.79 41.12 -0.32
C GLU A 899 4.83 42.10 -1.52
N GLU A 900 5.97 42.76 -1.79
CA GLU A 900 6.13 43.72 -2.92
C GLU A 900 5.72 43.13 -4.29
N VAL A 901 5.89 41.82 -4.44
CA VAL A 901 5.52 41.06 -5.65
C VAL A 901 4.00 40.96 -5.78
N ASP A 902 3.28 40.76 -4.68
CA ASP A 902 1.83 40.62 -4.64
C ASP A 902 1.10 41.95 -4.87
N ILE A 903 1.72 43.07 -4.51
CA ILE A 903 1.22 44.42 -4.83
C ILE A 903 1.12 44.58 -6.36
N ARG A 904 2.14 44.12 -7.11
CA ARG A 904 2.12 44.15 -8.57
C ARG A 904 1.05 43.22 -9.13
N LEU A 905 0.94 41.98 -8.63
CA LEU A 905 -0.08 41.02 -9.05
C LEU A 905 -1.51 41.52 -8.81
N GLY A 906 -1.79 42.10 -7.65
CA GLY A 906 -3.11 42.61 -7.28
C GLY A 906 -3.50 43.90 -8.02
N SER A 907 -2.51 44.69 -8.47
CA SER A 907 -2.76 45.96 -9.16
C SER A 907 -3.30 45.82 -10.58
N ASN A 908 -2.88 44.80 -11.34
CA ASN A 908 -3.36 44.55 -12.71
C ASN A 908 -4.50 43.53 -12.79
N LEU A 909 -4.85 42.91 -11.66
CA LEU A 909 -5.90 41.91 -11.60
C LEU A 909 -7.28 42.53 -11.89
N GLU A 910 -7.94 42.04 -12.92
CA GLU A 910 -9.30 42.45 -13.29
C GLU A 910 -10.36 41.44 -12.78
N ILE A 911 -10.00 40.15 -12.65
CA ILE A 911 -10.95 39.05 -12.40
C ILE A 911 -10.39 38.06 -11.38
N LEU A 912 -11.16 37.74 -10.35
CA LEU A 912 -10.81 36.72 -9.37
C LEU A 912 -11.97 35.72 -9.16
N TRP A 913 -11.74 34.46 -9.49
CA TRP A 913 -12.66 33.36 -9.24
C TRP A 913 -12.06 32.34 -8.27
N VAL A 914 -12.76 32.04 -7.18
CA VAL A 914 -12.28 31.21 -6.08
C VAL A 914 -13.38 30.24 -5.64
N SER A 915 -13.13 28.92 -5.70
CA SER A 915 -14.14 27.91 -5.35
C SER A 915 -13.55 26.69 -4.64
N ASN A 916 -14.23 26.17 -3.62
CA ASN A 916 -13.87 24.92 -2.91
C ASN A 916 -12.50 24.96 -2.20
N LEU A 917 -12.21 26.03 -1.46
CA LEU A 917 -10.96 26.18 -0.68
C LEU A 917 -11.25 26.05 0.84
N PRO A 918 -11.19 24.85 1.44
CA PRO A 918 -11.51 24.62 2.85
C PRO A 918 -10.57 25.27 3.87
N SER A 919 -9.38 25.71 3.47
CA SER A 919 -8.38 26.34 4.35
C SER A 919 -8.24 27.86 4.16
N LEU A 920 -8.97 28.47 3.23
CA LEU A 920 -8.82 29.88 2.89
C LEU A 920 -9.31 30.77 4.03
N LYS A 921 -8.39 31.52 4.65
CA LYS A 921 -8.68 32.44 5.77
C LYS A 921 -8.97 33.85 5.30
N ASN A 922 -8.29 34.31 4.25
CA ASN A 922 -8.46 35.63 3.64
C ASN A 922 -8.06 35.61 2.15
N ILE A 923 -8.54 36.57 1.36
CA ILE A 923 -8.15 36.72 -0.04
C ILE A 923 -6.77 37.40 -0.15
N TYR A 924 -6.54 38.45 0.64
CA TYR A 924 -5.31 39.23 0.60
C TYR A 924 -4.94 39.77 1.98
N SER A 925 -3.68 39.64 2.41
CA SER A 925 -3.20 40.13 3.72
C SER A 925 -2.36 41.42 3.71
N GLY A 926 -2.16 42.06 2.54
CA GLY A 926 -1.39 43.31 2.43
C GLY A 926 -2.20 44.60 2.62
N THR A 927 -1.52 45.74 2.61
CA THR A 927 -2.12 47.08 2.88
C THR A 927 -2.60 47.82 1.62
N GLU A 928 -2.09 47.51 0.42
CA GLU A 928 -2.51 48.14 -0.84
C GLU A 928 -3.61 47.36 -1.56
N GLY A 929 -4.76 47.99 -1.84
CA GLY A 929 -5.95 47.32 -2.40
C GLY A 929 -5.91 46.94 -3.89
N PHE A 930 -6.91 46.17 -4.31
CA PHE A 930 -7.17 45.75 -5.69
C PHE A 930 -7.70 46.90 -6.57
N LYS A 931 -6.80 47.70 -7.17
CA LYS A 931 -7.19 48.88 -7.95
C LYS A 931 -8.00 48.56 -9.21
N ASN A 932 -7.69 47.49 -9.93
CA ASN A 932 -8.32 47.17 -11.22
C ASN A 932 -9.35 46.04 -11.16
N LEU A 933 -9.62 45.47 -9.98
CA LEU A 933 -10.53 44.33 -9.84
C LEU A 933 -11.96 44.74 -10.14
N LYS A 934 -12.56 44.11 -11.15
CA LYS A 934 -13.93 44.32 -11.59
C LYS A 934 -14.86 43.20 -11.15
N HIS A 935 -14.37 41.96 -11.12
CA HIS A 935 -15.21 40.79 -10.85
C HIS A 935 -14.63 39.89 -9.77
N LEU A 936 -15.45 39.56 -8.77
CA LEU A 936 -15.11 38.66 -7.68
C LEU A 936 -16.17 37.55 -7.52
N TYR A 937 -15.71 36.30 -7.51
CA TYR A 937 -16.52 35.12 -7.24
C TYR A 937 -15.86 34.27 -6.15
N LEU A 938 -16.62 33.98 -5.10
CA LEU A 938 -16.21 33.18 -3.95
C LEU A 938 -17.26 32.10 -3.66
N ASP A 939 -16.85 30.83 -3.63
CA ASP A 939 -17.77 29.70 -3.49
C ASP A 939 -17.14 28.60 -2.60
N CYS A 940 -17.91 27.99 -1.70
CA CYS A 940 -17.47 26.87 -0.84
C CYS A 940 -16.12 27.12 -0.10
N CYS A 941 -16.00 28.24 0.61
CA CYS A 941 -14.82 28.60 1.41
C CYS A 941 -15.19 28.73 2.90
N PRO A 942 -15.32 27.62 3.66
CA PRO A 942 -16.00 27.60 4.96
C PRO A 942 -15.29 28.35 6.09
N VAL A 943 -13.98 28.59 6.01
CA VAL A 943 -13.19 29.18 7.11
C VAL A 943 -12.79 30.64 6.90
N ILE A 944 -13.17 31.25 5.76
CA ILE A 944 -12.88 32.66 5.49
C ILE A 944 -13.68 33.55 6.45
N LEU A 945 -13.01 34.53 7.06
CA LEU A 945 -13.63 35.42 8.06
C LEU A 945 -14.12 36.74 7.43
N ASN A 946 -13.32 37.29 6.52
CA ASN A 946 -13.60 38.52 5.79
C ASN A 946 -13.05 38.45 4.35
N VAL A 947 -13.70 39.15 3.43
CA VAL A 947 -13.32 39.18 2.00
C VAL A 947 -12.36 40.34 1.71
N PHE A 948 -12.63 41.54 2.22
CA PHE A 948 -11.75 42.71 2.12
C PHE A 948 -11.51 43.36 3.49
N SER A 949 -10.26 43.76 3.76
CA SER A 949 -9.91 44.53 4.96
C SER A 949 -10.13 46.04 4.79
N SER A 950 -10.11 46.79 5.89
CA SER A 950 -10.37 48.25 5.91
C SER A 950 -9.42 49.10 5.05
N SER A 951 -8.25 48.58 4.67
CA SER A 951 -7.28 49.25 3.79
C SER A 951 -7.43 48.89 2.29
N GLN A 952 -8.27 47.91 1.94
CA GLN A 952 -8.32 47.30 0.61
C GLN A 952 -9.60 47.66 -0.17
N PHE A 953 -9.87 48.96 -0.42
CA PHE A 953 -11.10 49.35 -1.12
C PHE A 953 -11.06 49.06 -2.63
N PRO A 954 -11.94 48.19 -3.17
CA PRO A 954 -11.94 47.86 -4.60
C PRO A 954 -12.84 48.82 -5.39
N GLU A 955 -12.35 50.02 -5.72
CA GLU A 955 -13.14 51.09 -6.36
C GLU A 955 -13.78 50.70 -7.69
N ASN A 956 -13.17 49.75 -8.40
CA ASN A 956 -13.59 49.33 -9.74
C ASN A 956 -14.50 48.09 -9.78
N LEU A 957 -14.97 47.60 -8.62
CA LEU A 957 -15.74 46.38 -8.53
C LEU A 957 -17.14 46.53 -9.14
N GLU A 958 -17.47 45.65 -10.09
CA GLU A 958 -18.72 45.62 -10.86
C GLU A 958 -19.63 44.45 -10.43
N ILE A 959 -19.05 43.27 -10.14
CA ILE A 959 -19.77 42.03 -9.80
C ILE A 959 -19.13 41.32 -8.60
N VAL A 960 -19.96 40.93 -7.62
CA VAL A 960 -19.57 40.13 -6.45
C VAL A 960 -20.55 38.99 -6.21
N HIS A 961 -20.05 37.76 -6.18
CA HIS A 961 -20.81 36.55 -5.82
C HIS A 961 -20.12 35.82 -4.67
N VAL A 962 -20.85 35.55 -3.58
CA VAL A 962 -20.34 34.79 -2.42
C VAL A 962 -21.34 33.72 -1.99
N LYS A 963 -20.89 32.46 -1.93
CA LYS A 963 -21.74 31.31 -1.57
C LYS A 963 -21.03 30.33 -0.62
N PHE A 964 -21.79 29.67 0.27
CA PHE A 964 -21.34 28.56 1.12
C PHE A 964 -20.03 28.83 1.88
N CYS A 965 -19.95 29.99 2.55
CA CYS A 965 -18.81 30.41 3.37
C CYS A 965 -19.23 30.53 4.85
N ASP A 966 -19.14 29.41 5.59
CA ASP A 966 -19.76 29.23 6.90
C ASP A 966 -19.34 30.24 7.97
N LYS A 967 -18.04 30.58 8.05
CA LYS A 967 -17.50 31.48 9.07
C LYS A 967 -17.40 32.95 8.66
N LEU A 968 -17.88 33.31 7.47
CA LEU A 968 -17.77 34.67 6.96
C LEU A 968 -18.65 35.60 7.79
N ASP A 969 -18.04 36.53 8.53
CA ASP A 969 -18.75 37.45 9.46
C ASP A 969 -19.04 38.80 8.79
N THR A 970 -18.08 39.35 8.04
CA THR A 970 -18.24 40.60 7.28
C THR A 970 -17.69 40.50 5.87
N LEU A 971 -18.37 41.08 4.89
CA LEU A 971 -17.86 41.13 3.51
C LEU A 971 -16.74 42.17 3.39
N PHE A 972 -16.96 43.35 3.97
CA PHE A 972 -15.98 44.43 4.09
C PHE A 972 -15.81 44.77 5.58
N GLU A 973 -14.57 44.76 6.08
CA GLU A 973 -14.27 45.01 7.49
C GLU A 973 -14.63 46.45 7.91
N SER A 974 -15.42 46.60 8.98
CA SER A 974 -15.92 47.90 9.47
C SER A 974 -14.83 48.69 10.19
N GLY A 975 -14.45 49.83 9.61
CA GLY A 975 -13.46 50.79 10.10
C GLY A 975 -13.58 52.11 9.33
N THR A 976 -12.49 52.61 8.74
CA THR A 976 -12.39 53.85 7.91
C THR A 976 -13.27 53.91 6.64
N MET A 977 -14.20 52.97 6.48
CA MET A 977 -15.00 52.71 5.28
C MET A 977 -16.47 53.10 5.45
N GLU A 978 -16.89 53.47 6.66
CA GLU A 978 -18.23 53.99 6.93
C GLU A 978 -18.52 55.22 6.04
N GLY A 979 -19.52 55.09 5.17
CA GLY A 979 -19.93 56.14 4.23
C GLY A 979 -19.35 56.06 2.81
N ARG A 980 -18.44 55.11 2.50
CA ARG A 980 -17.98 54.88 1.11
C ARG A 980 -19.01 54.06 0.31
N LYS A 981 -19.21 54.43 -0.95
CA LYS A 981 -20.09 53.75 -1.92
C LYS A 981 -19.29 53.12 -3.06
N LEU A 982 -19.55 51.85 -3.36
CA LEU A 982 -19.07 51.21 -4.59
C LEU A 982 -19.97 51.61 -5.76
N GLN A 983 -19.61 52.68 -6.47
CA GLN A 983 -20.46 53.26 -7.53
C GLN A 983 -20.60 52.36 -8.77
N LYS A 984 -19.62 51.51 -9.05
CA LYS A 984 -19.64 50.60 -10.22
C LYS A 984 -20.31 49.25 -9.94
N LEU A 985 -20.58 48.93 -8.67
CA LEU A 985 -21.12 47.64 -8.28
C LEU A 985 -22.60 47.56 -8.67
N HIS A 986 -22.91 46.77 -9.68
CA HIS A 986 -24.29 46.55 -10.14
C HIS A 986 -24.81 45.15 -9.83
N THR A 987 -23.95 44.20 -9.42
CA THR A 987 -24.36 42.83 -9.05
C THR A 987 -23.74 42.41 -7.72
N LEU A 988 -24.58 42.09 -6.73
CA LEU A 988 -24.17 41.49 -5.46
C LEU A 988 -25.07 40.29 -5.13
N TYR A 989 -24.49 39.08 -5.07
CA TYR A 989 -25.21 37.83 -4.80
C TYR A 989 -24.61 37.08 -3.61
N LEU A 990 -25.42 36.81 -2.58
CA LEU A 990 -25.04 36.18 -1.31
C LEU A 990 -25.94 34.96 -1.02
N PHE A 991 -25.37 33.79 -0.76
CA PHE A 991 -26.14 32.54 -0.59
C PHE A 991 -25.53 31.60 0.47
N GLU A 992 -26.34 31.15 1.44
CA GLU A 992 -25.93 30.22 2.51
C GLU A 992 -24.68 30.66 3.28
N LEU A 993 -24.81 31.78 4.02
CA LEU A 993 -23.75 32.41 4.83
C LEU A 993 -24.23 32.55 6.29
N PRO A 994 -24.13 31.49 7.12
CA PRO A 994 -24.78 31.42 8.43
C PRO A 994 -24.26 32.42 9.47
N GLU A 995 -22.97 32.79 9.40
CA GLU A 995 -22.35 33.72 10.36
C GLU A 995 -22.32 35.17 9.91
N LEU A 996 -22.74 35.49 8.67
CA LEU A 996 -22.62 36.84 8.11
C LEU A 996 -23.50 37.84 8.86
N ARG A 997 -22.89 38.88 9.45
CA ARG A 997 -23.59 39.92 10.24
C ARG A 997 -23.75 41.25 9.52
N SER A 998 -22.77 41.64 8.71
CA SER A 998 -22.78 42.94 8.01
C SER A 998 -22.07 42.87 6.66
N ILE A 999 -22.51 43.70 5.72
CA ILE A 999 -21.81 43.93 4.45
C ILE A 999 -20.68 44.95 4.63
N GLY A 1000 -20.82 45.91 5.55
CA GLY A 1000 -19.73 46.85 5.92
C GLY A 1000 -19.51 48.06 5.00
N ILE A 1001 -20.30 48.23 3.94
CA ILE A 1001 -20.27 49.40 3.03
C ILE A 1001 -21.69 49.80 2.59
N GLN A 1002 -21.84 51.03 2.10
CA GLN A 1002 -23.11 51.47 1.52
C GLN A 1002 -23.23 50.97 0.07
N LEU A 1003 -24.26 50.17 -0.19
CA LEU A 1003 -24.50 49.57 -1.50
C LEU A 1003 -25.16 50.56 -2.46
N ALA A 1004 -24.69 50.59 -3.71
CA ALA A 1004 -25.33 51.33 -4.81
C ALA A 1004 -26.39 50.50 -5.55
N CYS A 1005 -26.46 49.18 -5.31
CA CYS A 1005 -27.38 48.22 -5.93
C CYS A 1005 -28.13 47.39 -4.88
N GLN A 1006 -29.25 46.76 -5.27
CA GLN A 1006 -29.97 45.82 -4.40
C GLN A 1006 -29.27 44.45 -4.40
N PRO A 1007 -28.85 43.93 -3.23
CA PRO A 1007 -28.24 42.61 -3.14
C PRO A 1007 -29.30 41.50 -3.27
N THR A 1008 -28.93 40.38 -3.91
CA THR A 1008 -29.71 39.14 -3.86
C THR A 1008 -29.18 38.28 -2.72
N ILE A 1009 -29.99 38.07 -1.66
CA ILE A 1009 -29.58 37.37 -0.44
C ILE A 1009 -30.51 36.19 -0.18
N ARG A 1010 -29.96 35.01 0.15
CA ARG A 1010 -30.74 33.83 0.60
C ARG A 1010 -29.96 33.04 1.65
N ALA A 1011 -30.67 32.53 2.66
CA ALA A 1011 -30.09 31.70 3.72
C ALA A 1011 -28.89 32.35 4.48
N CYS A 1012 -29.03 33.63 4.84
CA CYS A 1012 -28.06 34.40 5.64
C CYS A 1012 -28.73 34.93 6.94
N PRO A 1013 -28.97 34.08 7.95
CA PRO A 1013 -29.87 34.35 9.07
C PRO A 1013 -29.40 35.45 10.05
N LYS A 1014 -28.10 35.78 10.08
CA LYS A 1014 -27.53 36.77 11.02
C LYS A 1014 -27.31 38.16 10.41
N LEU A 1015 -27.60 38.33 9.12
CA LEU A 1015 -27.28 39.56 8.40
C LEU A 1015 -28.29 40.65 8.74
N VAL A 1016 -27.82 41.77 9.31
CA VAL A 1016 -28.64 42.95 9.59
C VAL A 1016 -28.39 43.98 8.50
N LEU A 1017 -29.42 44.27 7.69
CA LEU A 1017 -29.37 45.32 6.68
C LEU A 1017 -29.79 46.65 7.29
N ASP A 1018 -28.85 47.33 7.95
CA ASP A 1018 -29.07 48.71 8.37
C ASP A 1018 -28.99 49.64 7.16
N GLN A 1019 -30.11 50.31 6.87
CA GLN A 1019 -30.33 51.29 5.80
C GLN A 1019 -30.53 50.72 4.38
N VAL A 1020 -31.69 50.13 4.14
CA VAL A 1020 -32.35 50.23 2.83
C VAL A 1020 -33.62 51.05 3.02
N ASP A 1021 -33.68 52.19 2.34
CA ASP A 1021 -34.82 53.11 2.34
C ASP A 1021 -36.14 52.36 2.18
N SER A 1022 -37.06 52.63 3.11
CA SER A 1022 -38.41 52.09 3.16
C SER A 1022 -39.23 52.61 1.98
N LYS A 1023 -39.09 52.01 0.80
CA LYS A 1023 -40.03 52.11 -0.33
C LYS A 1023 -39.68 51.08 -1.41
N ASN A 1024 -40.09 49.83 -1.18
CA ASN A 1024 -40.59 48.88 -2.20
C ASN A 1024 -40.69 47.48 -1.57
N HIS A 1025 -41.86 47.16 -1.01
CA HIS A 1025 -42.20 45.80 -0.63
C HIS A 1025 -42.44 44.94 -1.87
N LYS A 1026 -41.56 43.98 -2.16
CA LYS A 1026 -41.92 42.65 -2.67
C LYS A 1026 -40.88 41.61 -2.23
N GLY A 1027 -41.33 40.70 -1.35
CA GLY A 1027 -40.83 39.33 -1.21
C GLY A 1027 -39.45 39.14 -0.56
N PHE A 1028 -39.40 39.10 0.77
CA PHE A 1028 -38.42 38.27 1.46
C PHE A 1028 -39.05 36.88 1.62
N GLU A 1029 -38.53 35.86 0.91
CA GLU A 1029 -38.70 34.47 1.33
C GLU A 1029 -37.60 34.17 2.36
N ILE A 1030 -38.03 33.87 3.59
CA ILE A 1030 -37.19 33.42 4.71
C ILE A 1030 -36.89 31.93 4.55
#